data_AF-A0A840KHT6-F1
#
_entry.id   AF-A0A840KHT6-F1
#
_cell.length_a   1.000
_cell.length_b   1.000
_cell.length_c   1.000
_cell.angle_alpha   90.00
_cell.angle_beta   90.00
_cell.angle_gamma   90.00
#
_symmetry.space_group_name_H-M   'P 1'
#
loop_
_entity.id
_entity.type
_entity.pdbx_description
1 polymer ?
#
loop_
_entity_poly.entity_id
_entity_poly.type
_entity_poly.pdbx_seq_one_letter_code
_entity_poly.pdbx_strand_id
1 'polypeptide(L)'
;MRKDELARQKQEKLDKLNELITSTKESAKSIAKDMRDKLELLKVCYDRASSKQKNKVHELINYTQLRSYLAGEKFSNSYETKLIELEHLVYTEKSINRHIENGLPKNNNEQAIEIYSFYFGGYRAFFRCFTKEFLELRIKQKKEFIEDVYSQKENDSSVSEERLEIAGATIIDEEFIETIKTGKHFTEPEFYVAKQNNCQWYGITQGYDIIRKGYSDLKNIIVGSFTEENHEKVTAIVHGSGGSGKSTVLRRLAIDLHKEQLNVLWLERLKIREFEEQGLSVIKNEIKKNHNQRFLIIIEDWYRMFNDKEKSALGIKILEETLEIDQIRIVIGDRNTQEKPYTEHQNNDFQLHLSSDDNREIIEKIIEKHQAWKPAWERLLQKDNDHKPSLFLLLFILARIDQKEFNKTTLNLAEPQQVFQRIIESDLRFIAKQEKESYKGLAKSIHYCASINMEHKMSISYETFLKIADHYNEKNIIDISNVFCRWNADDEILDRLKFYINKSEEGQLQFNHDILAESLSKASIDGWKKFGTQIKLELLDVITEKGDDYDASLFLSRMLSQKNLIKDQEEALKFVNRLIHKNNRNTIYLNKLISLHKRYPLDNADIIELGKLLWEKRIFNELFWDMYFYWIDKNDYISNDIIEEILNKDNLSEFEPSFIIKVLRHTSNHDVKYRFINSVLDNSISNSKDGGLFSYCLSQTNQKEKQRTVSNNILEDKNWKELFIDISEEPRDDIWNFMIVLKSLRYYSDVEVKKKFAKRILNDNLTSIDGWIIQECLQYVSTKEKTSFYKKLLQNSEWKNISNGHELTINAFNDATQQMKDEFAIDLFKSADWKDHLNGVYIIEHAINYVPYETKREFIIEYFESSWTNPKDDIYNKCLQYLENKNEINPKLDEKLIMHIKGFYKSKLENEQENHLLDMFKIIEFQKNKSK
;
A
#
# COMPACT_ATOMS: atom_id res chain seq x y z
N MET A 1 -23.38 -20.73 -12.60
CA MET A 1 -23.08 -22.18 -12.62
C MET A 1 -23.97 -22.89 -13.64
N ARG A 2 -23.43 -23.79 -14.46
CA ARG A 2 -24.23 -24.68 -15.33
C ARG A 2 -24.96 -25.70 -14.45
N LYS A 3 -26.21 -26.06 -14.78
CA LYS A 3 -27.03 -27.04 -14.02
C LYS A 3 -26.30 -28.37 -13.77
N ASP A 4 -25.44 -28.77 -14.70
CA ASP A 4 -24.72 -30.04 -14.65
C ASP A 4 -23.64 -30.06 -13.55
N GLU A 5 -23.02 -28.92 -13.27
CA GLU A 5 -21.97 -28.82 -12.23
C GLU A 5 -22.59 -28.91 -10.82
N LEU A 6 -23.75 -28.28 -10.62
CA LEU A 6 -24.50 -28.39 -9.37
C LEU A 6 -24.98 -29.83 -9.13
N ALA A 7 -25.39 -30.52 -10.19
CA ALA A 7 -25.80 -31.93 -10.11
C ALA A 7 -24.62 -32.84 -9.73
N ARG A 8 -23.43 -32.59 -10.30
CA ARG A 8 -22.20 -33.32 -9.98
C ARG A 8 -21.78 -33.14 -8.52
N GLN A 9 -21.73 -31.90 -8.03
CA GLN A 9 -21.39 -31.61 -6.63
C GLN A 9 -22.39 -32.21 -5.63
N LYS A 10 -23.70 -32.19 -5.96
CA LYS A 10 -24.73 -32.86 -5.16
C LYS A 10 -24.51 -34.38 -5.11
N GLN A 11 -24.13 -35.00 -6.23
CA GLN A 11 -23.86 -36.43 -6.30
C GLN A 11 -22.61 -36.82 -5.49
N GLU A 12 -21.52 -36.07 -5.62
CA GLU A 12 -20.29 -36.32 -4.84
C GLU A 12 -20.52 -36.22 -3.32
N LYS A 13 -21.30 -35.24 -2.88
CA LYS A 13 -21.69 -35.11 -1.46
C LYS A 13 -22.53 -36.30 -0.99
N LEU A 14 -23.47 -36.76 -1.82
CA LEU A 14 -24.31 -37.91 -1.51
C LEU A 14 -23.48 -39.21 -1.42
N ASP A 15 -22.52 -39.40 -2.31
CA ASP A 15 -21.65 -40.57 -2.33
C ASP A 15 -20.75 -40.63 -1.08
N LYS A 16 -20.15 -39.50 -0.68
CA LYS A 16 -19.39 -39.39 0.58
C LYS A 16 -20.24 -39.68 1.82
N LEU A 17 -21.48 -39.17 1.84
CA LEU A 17 -22.39 -39.44 2.96
C LEU A 17 -22.80 -40.91 3.01
N ASN A 18 -23.02 -41.56 1.86
CA ASN A 18 -23.29 -43.00 1.81
C ASN A 18 -22.13 -43.80 2.39
N GLU A 19 -20.90 -43.44 2.08
CA GLU A 19 -19.71 -44.06 2.65
C GLU A 19 -19.68 -43.91 4.18
N LEU A 20 -19.93 -42.71 4.71
CA LEU A 20 -19.97 -42.44 6.15
C LEU A 20 -21.11 -43.20 6.87
N ILE A 21 -22.30 -43.26 6.27
CA ILE A 21 -23.46 -43.94 6.84
C ILE A 21 -23.26 -45.45 6.85
N THR A 22 -22.71 -46.03 5.79
CA THR A 22 -22.52 -47.48 5.67
C THR A 22 -21.30 -47.98 6.46
N SER A 23 -20.33 -47.11 6.74
CA SER A 23 -19.12 -47.43 7.53
C SER A 23 -19.26 -47.14 9.04
N THR A 24 -20.33 -46.48 9.48
CA THR A 24 -20.52 -46.14 10.90
C THR A 24 -20.68 -47.40 11.78
N LYS A 25 -20.05 -47.38 12.96
CA LYS A 25 -20.19 -48.44 13.98
C LYS A 25 -21.26 -48.10 15.03
N GLU A 26 -21.87 -46.93 14.94
CA GLU A 26 -22.92 -46.50 15.87
C GLU A 26 -24.26 -47.19 15.58
N SER A 27 -24.99 -47.56 16.64
CA SER A 27 -26.34 -48.09 16.48
C SER A 27 -27.29 -47.01 15.93
N ALA A 28 -28.24 -47.39 15.07
CA ALA A 28 -29.25 -46.47 14.54
C ALA A 28 -30.02 -45.71 15.64
N LYS A 29 -30.22 -46.34 16.80
CA LYS A 29 -30.82 -45.73 17.98
C LYS A 29 -29.97 -44.58 18.54
N SER A 30 -28.64 -44.73 18.57
CA SER A 30 -27.69 -43.68 18.97
C SER A 30 -27.75 -42.50 18.01
N ILE A 31 -27.67 -42.78 16.71
CA ILE A 31 -27.70 -41.76 15.65
C ILE A 31 -29.00 -40.94 15.70
N ALA A 32 -30.16 -41.62 15.76
CA ALA A 32 -31.46 -40.95 15.84
C ALA A 32 -31.57 -40.03 17.07
N LYS A 33 -31.06 -40.50 18.22
CA LYS A 33 -31.08 -39.74 19.46
C LYS A 33 -30.17 -38.51 19.37
N ASP A 34 -28.94 -38.66 18.90
CA ASP A 34 -27.98 -37.56 18.81
C ASP A 34 -28.42 -36.48 17.81
N MET A 35 -28.95 -36.88 16.65
CA MET A 35 -29.57 -35.95 15.69
C MET A 35 -30.68 -35.12 16.32
N ARG A 36 -31.57 -35.79 17.07
CA ARG A 36 -32.70 -35.14 17.76
C ARG A 36 -32.19 -34.15 18.81
N ASP A 37 -31.30 -34.60 19.69
CA ASP A 37 -30.75 -33.79 20.77
C ASP A 37 -30.04 -32.52 20.23
N LYS A 38 -29.30 -32.64 19.12
CA LYS A 38 -28.61 -31.50 18.48
C LYS A 38 -29.55 -30.54 17.77
N LEU A 39 -30.60 -31.03 17.10
CA LEU A 39 -31.59 -30.18 16.43
C LEU A 39 -32.49 -29.44 17.43
N GLU A 40 -32.87 -30.07 18.55
CA GLU A 40 -33.54 -29.37 19.66
C GLU A 40 -32.65 -28.26 20.22
N LEU A 41 -31.36 -28.56 20.41
CA LEU A 41 -30.41 -27.58 20.91
C LEU A 41 -30.24 -26.40 19.95
N LEU A 42 -30.16 -26.67 18.65
CA LEU A 42 -30.08 -25.64 17.61
C LEU A 42 -31.34 -24.77 17.62
N LYS A 43 -32.53 -25.37 17.78
CA LYS A 43 -33.79 -24.63 17.91
C LYS A 43 -33.80 -23.69 19.12
N VAL A 44 -33.35 -24.17 20.28
CA VAL A 44 -33.24 -23.34 21.50
C VAL A 44 -32.29 -22.16 21.31
N CYS A 45 -31.15 -22.37 20.65
CA CYS A 45 -30.20 -21.31 20.33
C CYS A 45 -30.80 -20.32 19.33
N TYR A 46 -31.40 -20.83 18.25
CA TYR A 46 -32.01 -20.05 17.20
C TYR A 46 -33.12 -19.13 17.72
N ASP A 47 -34.03 -19.64 18.55
CA ASP A 47 -35.16 -18.85 19.08
C ASP A 47 -34.70 -17.62 19.88
N ARG A 48 -33.54 -17.70 20.52
CA ARG A 48 -32.95 -16.66 21.39
C ARG A 48 -31.90 -15.80 20.67
N ALA A 49 -31.66 -16.04 19.39
CA ALA A 49 -30.63 -15.37 18.62
C ALA A 49 -31.09 -14.02 18.07
N SER A 50 -30.13 -13.13 17.82
CA SER A 50 -30.37 -11.87 17.11
C SER A 50 -30.77 -12.10 15.64
N SER A 51 -31.38 -11.10 15.00
CA SER A 51 -31.75 -11.19 13.58
C SER A 51 -30.54 -11.49 12.67
N LYS A 52 -29.37 -10.91 12.97
CA LYS A 52 -28.11 -11.17 12.23
C LYS A 52 -27.70 -12.65 12.33
N GLN A 53 -27.77 -13.23 13.52
CA GLN A 53 -27.42 -14.64 13.74
C GLN A 53 -28.44 -15.60 13.09
N LYS A 54 -29.74 -15.28 13.16
CA LYS A 54 -30.79 -16.05 12.47
C LYS A 54 -30.59 -16.07 10.97
N ASN A 55 -30.19 -14.94 10.37
CA ASN A 55 -29.89 -14.85 8.95
C ASN A 55 -28.68 -15.73 8.57
N LYS A 56 -27.59 -15.67 9.33
CA LYS A 56 -26.42 -16.56 9.12
C LYS A 56 -26.81 -18.05 9.18
N VAL A 57 -27.61 -18.46 10.17
CA VAL A 57 -28.12 -19.83 10.25
C VAL A 57 -29.01 -20.16 9.04
N HIS A 58 -29.83 -19.22 8.56
CA HIS A 58 -30.68 -19.39 7.39
C HIS A 58 -29.92 -19.54 6.08
N GLU A 59 -28.74 -18.94 5.94
CA GLU A 59 -27.88 -19.05 4.76
C GLU A 59 -27.23 -20.43 4.66
N LEU A 60 -27.08 -21.14 5.79
CA LEU A 60 -26.54 -22.50 5.84
C LEU A 60 -27.58 -23.60 5.55
N ILE A 61 -28.88 -23.27 5.56
CA ILE A 61 -29.98 -24.24 5.42
C ILE A 61 -30.48 -24.26 3.98
N ASN A 62 -30.35 -25.41 3.31
CA ASN A 62 -30.94 -25.63 1.99
C ASN A 62 -32.28 -26.38 2.09
N TYR A 63 -32.52 -27.09 3.19
CA TYR A 63 -33.71 -27.90 3.40
C TYR A 63 -34.85 -27.07 3.99
N THR A 64 -35.85 -26.78 3.15
CA THR A 64 -36.95 -25.87 3.48
C THR A 64 -37.69 -26.27 4.76
N GLN A 65 -37.85 -27.57 5.03
CA GLN A 65 -38.55 -28.03 6.25
C GLN A 65 -37.75 -27.77 7.53
N LEU A 66 -36.41 -27.89 7.49
CA LEU A 66 -35.55 -27.53 8.63
C LEU A 66 -35.64 -26.01 8.90
N ARG A 67 -35.65 -25.20 7.82
CA ARG A 67 -35.84 -23.75 7.94
C ARG A 67 -37.18 -23.42 8.60
N SER A 68 -38.27 -24.01 8.13
CA SER A 68 -39.61 -23.77 8.69
C SER A 68 -39.73 -24.26 10.14
N TYR A 69 -39.09 -25.38 10.51
CA TYR A 69 -39.01 -25.83 11.90
C TYR A 69 -38.28 -24.81 12.80
N LEU A 70 -37.14 -24.29 12.35
CA LEU A 70 -36.38 -23.28 13.11
C LEU A 70 -37.14 -21.94 13.19
N ALA A 71 -37.83 -21.54 12.13
CA ALA A 71 -38.64 -20.31 12.12
C ALA A 71 -39.98 -20.45 12.87
N GLY A 72 -40.42 -21.68 13.19
CA GLY A 72 -41.76 -21.92 13.75
C GLY A 72 -42.89 -21.67 12.74
N GLU A 73 -42.59 -21.78 11.45
CA GLU A 73 -43.52 -21.52 10.35
C GLU A 73 -44.40 -22.75 10.09
N LYS A 74 -45.66 -22.51 9.68
CA LYS A 74 -46.56 -23.59 9.23
C LYS A 74 -46.16 -24.02 7.83
N PHE A 75 -46.08 -25.32 7.60
CA PHE A 75 -45.79 -25.88 6.28
C PHE A 75 -47.10 -26.33 5.61
N SER A 76 -47.22 -26.05 4.30
CA SER A 76 -48.39 -26.40 3.50
C SER A 76 -48.05 -27.61 2.62
N ASN A 77 -48.48 -28.79 3.04
CA ASN A 77 -48.68 -29.90 2.10
C ASN A 77 -50.17 -29.93 1.70
N SER A 78 -50.43 -30.32 0.45
CA SER A 78 -51.69 -30.18 -0.32
C SER A 78 -53.05 -30.49 0.35
N TYR A 79 -53.10 -30.94 1.61
CA TYR A 79 -54.34 -31.24 2.33
C TYR A 79 -54.43 -30.76 3.80
N GLU A 80 -53.39 -30.21 4.46
CA GLU A 80 -53.48 -29.70 5.85
C GLU A 80 -52.31 -28.74 6.22
N THR A 81 -52.59 -27.64 6.95
CA THR A 81 -51.57 -26.76 7.57
C THR A 81 -51.28 -27.19 9.01
N LYS A 82 -50.11 -27.78 9.26
CA LYS A 82 -49.60 -28.12 10.60
C LYS A 82 -48.21 -27.54 10.81
N LEU A 83 -47.82 -27.32 12.07
CA LEU A 83 -46.44 -26.98 12.42
C LEU A 83 -45.57 -28.20 12.13
N ILE A 84 -44.37 -27.97 11.58
CA ILE A 84 -43.39 -29.06 11.43
C ILE A 84 -42.88 -29.41 12.82
N GLU A 85 -43.25 -30.58 13.30
CA GLU A 85 -42.66 -31.17 14.51
C GLU A 85 -41.31 -31.82 14.17
N LEU A 86 -40.39 -31.86 15.15
CA LEU A 86 -39.04 -32.42 14.99
C LEU A 86 -39.05 -33.88 14.49
N GLU A 87 -40.09 -34.63 14.84
CA GLU A 87 -40.30 -36.02 14.42
C GLU A 87 -40.42 -36.18 12.90
N HIS A 88 -40.77 -35.11 12.18
CA HIS A 88 -40.83 -35.09 10.71
C HIS A 88 -39.47 -34.83 10.05
N LEU A 89 -38.50 -34.27 10.78
CA LEU A 89 -37.16 -33.96 10.26
C LEU A 89 -36.19 -35.12 10.39
N VAL A 90 -36.25 -35.83 11.51
CA VAL A 90 -35.28 -36.88 11.87
C VAL A 90 -35.76 -38.24 11.40
N TYR A 91 -34.87 -39.02 10.81
CA TYR A 91 -35.18 -40.39 10.41
C TYR A 91 -35.44 -41.30 11.61
N THR A 92 -36.44 -42.17 11.49
CA THR A 92 -36.72 -43.20 12.50
C THR A 92 -35.60 -44.23 12.56
N GLU A 93 -35.43 -44.91 13.70
CA GLU A 93 -34.43 -45.98 13.89
C GLU A 93 -34.51 -47.03 12.77
N LYS A 94 -35.73 -47.44 12.39
CA LYS A 94 -35.98 -48.36 11.28
C LYS A 94 -35.47 -47.83 9.94
N SER A 95 -35.57 -46.54 9.68
CA SER A 95 -35.11 -45.90 8.45
C SER A 95 -33.58 -45.79 8.43
N ILE A 96 -32.98 -45.41 9.57
CA ILE A 96 -31.52 -45.33 9.70
C ILE A 96 -30.89 -46.72 9.54
N ASN A 97 -31.44 -47.78 10.16
CA ASN A 97 -30.96 -49.15 9.95
C ASN A 97 -30.97 -49.53 8.47
N ARG A 98 -32.05 -49.18 7.76
CA ARG A 98 -32.13 -49.42 6.32
C ARG A 98 -31.07 -48.63 5.54
N HIS A 99 -30.77 -47.40 5.92
CA HIS A 99 -29.74 -46.58 5.28
C HIS A 99 -28.32 -47.08 5.58
N ILE A 100 -28.06 -47.61 6.78
CA ILE A 100 -26.79 -48.27 7.12
C ILE A 100 -26.59 -49.52 6.25
N GLU A 101 -27.64 -50.34 6.08
CA GLU A 101 -27.57 -51.57 5.30
C GLU A 101 -27.50 -51.33 3.78
N ASN A 102 -28.22 -50.34 3.26
CA ASN A 102 -28.48 -50.20 1.82
C ASN A 102 -28.03 -48.86 1.21
N GLY A 103 -27.45 -47.96 2.02
CA GLY A 103 -27.20 -46.58 1.62
C GLY A 103 -28.47 -45.72 1.55
N LEU A 104 -28.30 -44.44 1.21
CA LEU A 104 -29.38 -43.46 1.05
C LEU A 104 -30.16 -43.68 -0.26
N PRO A 105 -31.50 -43.51 -0.23
CA PRO A 105 -32.31 -43.61 -1.44
C PRO A 105 -32.05 -42.43 -2.40
N LYS A 106 -31.90 -42.74 -3.70
CA LYS A 106 -31.56 -41.77 -4.77
C LYS A 106 -32.60 -40.65 -5.02
N ASN A 107 -33.81 -40.77 -4.44
CA ASN A 107 -34.96 -39.94 -4.79
C ASN A 107 -35.31 -38.89 -3.72
N ASN A 108 -34.48 -38.68 -2.69
CA ASN A 108 -34.75 -37.70 -1.62
C ASN A 108 -33.47 -37.02 -1.12
N ASN A 109 -32.67 -36.52 -2.06
CA ASN A 109 -31.27 -36.16 -1.82
C ASN A 109 -31.10 -34.98 -0.86
N GLU A 110 -32.01 -34.00 -0.83
CA GLU A 110 -31.77 -32.77 -0.06
C GLU A 110 -31.96 -32.96 1.45
N GLN A 111 -33.04 -33.61 1.88
CA GLN A 111 -33.22 -33.96 3.31
C GLN A 111 -32.10 -34.88 3.79
N ALA A 112 -31.76 -35.90 2.99
CA ALA A 112 -30.72 -36.86 3.36
C ALA A 112 -29.34 -36.20 3.45
N ILE A 113 -28.96 -35.37 2.47
CA ILE A 113 -27.70 -34.63 2.49
C ILE A 113 -27.64 -33.76 3.74
N GLU A 114 -28.67 -32.96 4.00
CA GLU A 114 -28.61 -31.97 5.07
C GLU A 114 -28.63 -32.59 6.48
N ILE A 115 -29.52 -33.55 6.73
CA ILE A 115 -29.65 -34.17 8.06
C ILE A 115 -28.44 -35.05 8.40
N TYR A 116 -27.92 -35.82 7.44
CA TYR A 116 -26.73 -36.63 7.69
C TYR A 116 -25.44 -35.81 7.68
N SER A 117 -25.30 -34.78 6.83
CA SER A 117 -24.19 -33.83 6.95
C SER A 117 -24.22 -33.13 8.29
N PHE A 118 -25.39 -32.71 8.77
CA PHE A 118 -25.55 -32.12 10.09
C PHE A 118 -25.04 -33.06 11.19
N TYR A 119 -25.38 -34.35 11.13
CA TYR A 119 -24.91 -35.34 12.11
C TYR A 119 -23.40 -35.59 12.04
N PHE A 120 -22.83 -35.84 10.86
CA PHE A 120 -21.40 -36.12 10.65
C PHE A 120 -20.51 -34.87 10.66
N GLY A 121 -20.73 -33.99 11.65
CA GLY A 121 -19.88 -32.82 11.92
C GLY A 121 -20.39 -31.49 11.36
N GLY A 122 -21.36 -31.50 10.45
CA GLY A 122 -21.94 -30.28 9.88
C GLY A 122 -22.63 -29.39 10.92
N TYR A 123 -23.12 -29.94 12.03
CA TYR A 123 -23.71 -29.17 13.13
C TYR A 123 -22.78 -28.05 13.64
N ARG A 124 -21.46 -28.25 13.58
CA ARG A 124 -20.48 -27.26 14.05
C ARG A 124 -20.64 -25.91 13.35
N ALA A 125 -20.88 -25.92 12.03
CA ALA A 125 -21.10 -24.70 11.24
C ALA A 125 -22.33 -23.92 11.76
N PHE A 126 -23.43 -24.62 12.06
CA PHE A 126 -24.64 -24.01 12.59
C PHE A 126 -24.43 -23.40 13.98
N PHE A 127 -23.69 -24.08 14.85
CA PHE A 127 -23.44 -23.57 16.21
C PHE A 127 -22.37 -22.46 16.23
N ARG A 128 -21.43 -22.41 15.28
CA ARG A 128 -20.46 -21.33 15.15
C ARG A 128 -21.06 -19.99 14.71
N CYS A 129 -22.31 -19.97 14.22
CA CYS A 129 -23.06 -18.72 14.03
C CYS A 129 -23.35 -17.97 15.34
N PHE A 130 -23.13 -18.61 16.50
CA PHE A 130 -23.31 -18.02 17.82
C PHE A 130 -21.96 -17.90 18.53
N THR A 131 -21.74 -16.84 19.31
CA THR A 131 -20.49 -16.69 20.07
C THR A 131 -20.36 -17.77 21.14
N LYS A 132 -19.12 -18.06 21.56
CA LYS A 132 -18.85 -19.06 22.59
C LYS A 132 -19.56 -18.71 23.90
N GLU A 133 -19.54 -17.45 24.29
CA GLU A 133 -20.21 -16.94 25.49
C GLU A 133 -21.73 -17.11 25.39
N PHE A 134 -22.31 -16.89 24.20
CA PHE A 134 -23.73 -17.12 23.97
C PHE A 134 -24.08 -18.60 24.16
N LEU A 135 -23.28 -19.51 23.60
CA LEU A 135 -23.51 -20.95 23.74
C LEU A 135 -23.32 -21.41 25.19
N GLU A 136 -22.27 -20.95 25.89
CA GLU A 136 -22.02 -21.27 27.29
C GLU A 136 -23.18 -20.82 28.20
N LEU A 137 -23.72 -19.63 27.95
CA LEU A 137 -24.86 -19.09 28.71
C LEU A 137 -26.17 -19.85 28.44
N ARG A 138 -26.34 -20.41 27.23
CA ARG A 138 -27.62 -20.99 26.77
C ARG A 138 -27.69 -22.50 26.83
N ILE A 139 -26.56 -23.20 26.72
CA ILE A 139 -26.45 -24.67 26.65
C ILE A 139 -26.08 -25.29 28.01
N LYS A 140 -26.02 -24.47 29.09
CA LYS A 140 -25.71 -24.85 30.49
C LYS A 140 -25.58 -26.36 30.72
N GLN A 141 -24.34 -26.83 30.89
CA GLN A 141 -23.91 -28.22 31.17
C GLN A 141 -23.54 -29.13 29.99
N LYS A 142 -23.09 -28.61 28.83
CA LYS A 142 -22.38 -29.44 27.82
C LYS A 142 -21.03 -28.83 27.41
N LYS A 143 -20.09 -28.74 28.36
CA LYS A 143 -18.74 -28.20 28.10
C LYS A 143 -18.04 -28.96 26.96
N GLU A 144 -18.14 -30.28 26.94
CA GLU A 144 -17.59 -31.14 25.89
C GLU A 144 -18.19 -30.86 24.51
N PHE A 145 -19.49 -30.52 24.42
CA PHE A 145 -20.14 -30.16 23.16
C PHE A 145 -19.62 -28.82 22.63
N ILE A 146 -19.49 -27.83 23.50
CA ILE A 146 -18.96 -26.51 23.12
C ILE A 146 -17.50 -26.64 22.70
N GLU A 147 -16.70 -27.42 23.44
CA GLU A 147 -15.33 -27.74 23.05
C GLU A 147 -15.27 -28.46 21.71
N ASP A 148 -16.17 -29.41 21.44
CA ASP A 148 -16.23 -30.07 20.14
C ASP A 148 -16.63 -29.10 19.00
N VAL A 149 -17.60 -28.21 19.22
CA VAL A 149 -18.01 -27.16 18.25
C VAL A 149 -16.84 -26.27 17.87
N TYR A 150 -15.96 -25.92 18.83
CA TYR A 150 -14.80 -25.06 18.59
C TYR A 150 -13.48 -25.82 18.42
N SER A 151 -13.49 -27.15 18.48
CA SER A 151 -12.29 -27.97 18.24
C SER A 151 -11.88 -27.86 16.77
N GLN A 152 -10.62 -27.54 16.50
CA GLN A 152 -10.06 -27.62 15.14
C GLN A 152 -9.86 -29.11 14.79
N LYS A 153 -10.83 -29.74 14.12
CA LYS A 153 -10.63 -31.08 13.52
C LYS A 153 -10.39 -30.95 12.02
N GLU A 154 -9.68 -31.92 11.44
CA GLU A 154 -9.21 -31.95 10.04
C GLU A 154 -10.28 -31.72 8.95
N ASN A 155 -11.57 -31.72 9.29
CA ASN A 155 -12.69 -31.45 8.38
C ASN A 155 -13.36 -30.06 8.57
N ASP A 156 -12.79 -29.17 9.39
CA ASP A 156 -13.34 -27.82 9.64
C ASP A 156 -12.98 -26.77 8.57
N SER A 157 -12.48 -27.19 7.41
CA SER A 157 -11.98 -26.32 6.34
C SER A 157 -13.03 -25.51 5.59
N SER A 158 -14.30 -25.47 6.03
CA SER A 158 -15.35 -24.76 5.30
C SER A 158 -15.99 -23.57 6.01
N VAL A 159 -15.54 -23.15 7.20
CA VAL A 159 -16.02 -21.88 7.78
C VAL A 159 -14.93 -21.21 8.64
N SER A 160 -13.98 -20.52 8.01
CA SER A 160 -13.52 -19.24 8.55
C SER A 160 -14.50 -18.17 8.06
N GLU A 161 -15.19 -17.48 8.98
CA GLU A 161 -16.32 -16.60 8.66
C GLU A 161 -15.97 -15.29 7.92
N GLU A 162 -14.70 -14.99 7.65
CA GLU A 162 -14.27 -13.92 6.75
C GLU A 162 -13.01 -14.40 6.04
N ARG A 163 -12.92 -14.19 4.73
CA ARG A 163 -11.68 -14.46 3.98
C ARG A 163 -10.57 -13.64 4.63
N LEU A 164 -9.42 -14.26 4.86
CA LEU A 164 -8.28 -13.53 5.42
C LEU A 164 -7.91 -12.40 4.43
N GLU A 165 -8.05 -11.16 4.87
CA GLU A 165 -7.65 -9.98 4.09
C GLU A 165 -6.37 -9.42 4.70
N ILE A 166 -5.34 -9.25 3.88
CA ILE A 166 -4.06 -8.69 4.29
C ILE A 166 -3.82 -7.45 3.44
N ALA A 167 -3.86 -6.28 4.08
CA ALA A 167 -3.64 -5.00 3.41
C ALA A 167 -2.34 -5.04 2.60
N GLY A 168 -2.40 -4.53 1.36
CA GLY A 168 -1.27 -4.50 0.44
C GLY A 168 -0.78 -5.84 -0.13
N ALA A 169 -1.50 -6.95 0.10
CA ALA A 169 -1.21 -8.24 -0.50
C ALA A 169 -2.47 -8.94 -1.02
N THR A 170 -2.34 -9.65 -2.14
CA THR A 170 -3.39 -10.57 -2.62
C THR A 170 -3.12 -11.97 -2.08
N ILE A 171 -4.11 -12.61 -1.46
CA ILE A 171 -4.01 -14.03 -1.07
C ILE A 171 -4.33 -14.91 -2.28
N ILE A 172 -3.42 -15.83 -2.58
CA ILE A 172 -3.57 -16.83 -3.64
C ILE A 172 -4.16 -18.09 -3.01
N ASP A 173 -5.49 -18.16 -2.98
CA ASP A 173 -6.31 -19.26 -2.48
C ASP A 173 -7.21 -19.84 -3.59
N GLU A 174 -8.04 -20.85 -3.27
CA GLU A 174 -8.95 -21.45 -4.26
C GLU A 174 -9.97 -20.42 -4.78
N GLU A 175 -10.41 -19.47 -3.95
CA GLU A 175 -11.34 -18.41 -4.35
C GLU A 175 -10.71 -17.47 -5.39
N PHE A 176 -9.46 -17.04 -5.17
CA PHE A 176 -8.69 -16.28 -6.15
C PHE A 176 -8.59 -17.05 -7.46
N ILE A 177 -8.22 -18.33 -7.41
CA ILE A 177 -8.07 -19.17 -8.61
C ILE A 177 -9.39 -19.33 -9.35
N GLU A 178 -10.50 -19.54 -8.63
CA GLU A 178 -11.82 -19.67 -9.23
C GLU A 178 -12.30 -18.35 -9.84
N THR A 179 -11.97 -17.22 -9.21
CA THR A 179 -12.20 -15.87 -9.77
C THR A 179 -11.42 -15.69 -11.07
N ILE A 180 -10.16 -16.13 -11.14
CA ILE A 180 -9.37 -16.10 -12.37
C ILE A 180 -9.98 -17.00 -13.47
N LYS A 181 -10.38 -18.23 -13.13
CA LYS A 181 -10.95 -19.19 -14.09
C LYS A 181 -12.32 -18.77 -14.63
N THR A 182 -13.16 -18.15 -13.80
CA THR A 182 -14.52 -17.71 -14.15
C THR A 182 -14.58 -16.31 -14.76
N GLY A 183 -13.48 -15.55 -14.66
CA GLY A 183 -13.32 -14.23 -15.25
C GLY A 183 -13.15 -14.24 -16.77
N LYS A 184 -12.41 -13.26 -17.29
CA LYS A 184 -12.16 -13.13 -18.73
C LYS A 184 -11.29 -14.28 -19.23
N HIS A 185 -11.76 -14.98 -20.26
CA HIS A 185 -10.98 -16.01 -20.94
C HIS A 185 -9.97 -15.39 -21.90
N PHE A 186 -8.78 -15.98 -21.94
CA PHE A 186 -7.70 -15.60 -22.84
C PHE A 186 -7.22 -16.79 -23.65
N THR A 187 -6.81 -16.52 -24.88
CA THR A 187 -6.17 -17.49 -25.75
C THR A 187 -4.70 -17.66 -25.38
N GLU A 188 -4.12 -18.79 -25.76
CA GLU A 188 -2.72 -19.08 -25.50
C GLU A 188 -1.74 -18.13 -26.22
N PRO A 189 -1.99 -17.70 -27.47
CA PRO A 189 -1.21 -16.61 -28.09
C PRO A 189 -1.26 -15.29 -27.28
N GLU A 190 -2.41 -14.93 -26.70
CA GLU A 190 -2.54 -13.74 -25.84
C GLU A 190 -1.69 -13.84 -24.57
N PHE A 191 -1.55 -15.05 -24.01
CA PHE A 191 -0.66 -15.32 -22.89
C PHE A 191 0.81 -15.07 -23.26
N TYR A 192 1.25 -15.54 -24.43
CA TYR A 192 2.65 -15.40 -24.87
C TYR A 192 3.06 -13.99 -25.29
N VAL A 193 2.11 -13.16 -25.73
CA VAL A 193 2.34 -11.72 -25.95
C VAL A 193 2.23 -10.89 -24.67
N ALA A 194 2.13 -11.54 -23.50
CA ALA A 194 2.02 -10.92 -22.18
C ALA A 194 0.87 -9.90 -22.06
N LYS A 195 -0.30 -10.22 -22.63
CA LYS A 195 -1.49 -9.39 -22.45
C LYS A 195 -1.78 -9.20 -20.96
N GLN A 196 -2.14 -7.99 -20.54
CA GLN A 196 -2.47 -7.69 -19.13
C GLN A 196 -3.91 -8.13 -18.80
N ASN A 197 -4.46 -7.74 -17.63
CA ASN A 197 -5.78 -8.15 -17.10
C ASN A 197 -5.87 -9.63 -16.69
N ASN A 198 -5.01 -10.09 -15.79
CA ASN A 198 -5.01 -11.47 -15.30
C ASN A 198 -4.74 -12.57 -16.35
N CYS A 199 -4.45 -12.23 -17.61
CA CYS A 199 -4.14 -13.22 -18.65
C CYS A 199 -2.97 -14.15 -18.25
N GLN A 200 -1.96 -13.63 -17.55
CA GLN A 200 -0.86 -14.46 -17.04
C GLN A 200 -1.33 -15.47 -15.99
N TRP A 201 -2.15 -15.04 -15.03
CA TRP A 201 -2.76 -15.94 -14.03
C TRP A 201 -3.65 -16.98 -14.71
N TYR A 202 -4.53 -16.53 -15.62
CA TYR A 202 -5.41 -17.40 -16.40
C TYR A 202 -4.61 -18.46 -17.17
N GLY A 203 -3.61 -18.06 -17.94
CA GLY A 203 -2.82 -19.00 -18.75
C GLY A 203 -2.11 -20.06 -17.91
N ILE A 204 -1.63 -19.71 -16.72
CA ILE A 204 -1.02 -20.67 -15.78
C ILE A 204 -2.07 -21.64 -15.23
N THR A 205 -3.27 -21.17 -14.89
CA THR A 205 -4.37 -22.07 -14.48
C THR A 205 -4.81 -23.03 -15.59
N GLN A 206 -4.63 -22.65 -16.86
CA GLN A 206 -4.91 -23.48 -18.03
C GLN A 206 -3.72 -24.35 -18.49
N GLY A 207 -2.53 -24.20 -17.88
CA GLY A 207 -1.33 -24.97 -18.24
C GLY A 207 -0.67 -24.54 -19.56
N TYR A 208 -0.79 -23.26 -19.93
CA TYR A 208 -0.13 -22.66 -21.10
C TYR A 208 1.38 -22.44 -20.90
N ASP A 209 1.84 -22.32 -19.65
CA ASP A 209 3.25 -22.22 -19.30
C ASP A 209 3.99 -23.56 -19.43
N ILE A 210 5.32 -23.47 -19.43
CA ILE A 210 6.22 -24.62 -19.40
C ILE A 210 7.03 -24.58 -18.10
N ILE A 211 7.04 -25.70 -17.39
CA ILE A 211 7.84 -25.87 -16.16
C ILE A 211 9.32 -25.75 -16.50
N ARG A 212 9.99 -24.81 -15.82
CA ARG A 212 11.42 -24.53 -16.00
C ARG A 212 12.30 -25.57 -15.31
N LYS A 213 13.50 -25.77 -15.83
CA LYS A 213 14.55 -26.52 -15.13
C LYS A 213 14.82 -25.87 -13.76
N GLY A 214 14.98 -26.69 -12.73
CA GLY A 214 15.18 -26.23 -11.34
C GLY A 214 13.90 -25.79 -10.62
N TYR A 215 12.73 -25.81 -11.27
CA TYR A 215 11.47 -25.45 -10.61
C TYR A 215 11.09 -26.41 -9.47
N SER A 216 11.30 -27.71 -9.65
CA SER A 216 11.05 -28.70 -8.58
C SER A 216 11.94 -28.43 -7.36
N ASP A 217 13.20 -28.07 -7.58
CA ASP A 217 14.13 -27.73 -6.50
C ASP A 217 13.68 -26.45 -5.77
N LEU A 218 13.27 -25.42 -6.53
CA LEU A 218 12.68 -24.19 -5.98
C LEU A 218 11.47 -24.50 -5.07
N LYS A 219 10.51 -25.30 -5.56
CA LYS A 219 9.33 -25.69 -4.77
C LYS A 219 9.74 -26.44 -3.50
N ASN A 220 10.63 -27.42 -3.62
CA ASN A 220 11.06 -28.26 -2.49
C ASN A 220 11.80 -27.46 -1.42
N ILE A 221 12.67 -26.53 -1.82
CA ILE A 221 13.42 -25.66 -0.90
C ILE A 221 12.47 -24.75 -0.12
N ILE A 222 11.46 -24.19 -0.77
CA ILE A 222 10.48 -23.34 -0.10
C ILE A 222 9.63 -24.14 0.89
N VAL A 223 9.12 -25.31 0.51
CA VAL A 223 8.32 -26.14 1.41
C VAL A 223 9.18 -26.65 2.57
N GLY A 224 10.41 -27.08 2.28
CA GLY A 224 11.37 -27.56 3.28
C GLY A 224 11.82 -26.47 4.25
N SER A 225 11.91 -25.21 3.84
CA SER A 225 12.38 -24.15 4.74
C SER A 225 11.42 -23.89 5.91
N PHE A 226 10.16 -24.33 5.85
CA PHE A 226 9.20 -24.24 6.96
C PHE A 226 9.38 -25.33 8.02
N THR A 227 10.29 -26.31 7.85
CA THR A 227 10.55 -27.35 8.85
C THR A 227 11.59 -26.95 9.89
N GLU A 228 12.39 -25.92 9.60
CA GLU A 228 13.48 -25.46 10.46
C GLU A 228 13.28 -23.99 10.84
N GLU A 229 13.69 -23.63 12.06
CA GLU A 229 13.81 -22.23 12.48
C GLU A 229 14.94 -21.59 11.67
N ASN A 230 14.63 -20.53 10.95
CA ASN A 230 15.57 -19.82 10.10
C ASN A 230 15.55 -18.35 10.51
N HIS A 231 16.67 -17.80 10.97
CA HIS A 231 16.79 -16.39 11.33
C HIS A 231 16.39 -15.50 10.14
N GLU A 232 17.06 -15.72 9.02
CA GLU A 232 16.76 -15.05 7.77
C GLU A 232 15.52 -15.65 7.07
N LYS A 233 14.72 -14.81 6.40
CA LYS A 233 13.44 -15.26 5.82
C LYS A 233 13.44 -15.37 4.29
N VAL A 234 14.38 -14.74 3.58
CA VAL A 234 14.49 -14.90 2.12
C VAL A 234 15.01 -16.29 1.82
N THR A 235 14.16 -17.11 1.22
CA THR A 235 14.40 -18.54 1.03
C THR A 235 14.86 -18.89 -0.37
N ALA A 236 14.43 -18.11 -1.36
CA ALA A 236 14.82 -18.33 -2.74
C ALA A 236 14.77 -17.02 -3.52
N ILE A 237 15.69 -16.88 -4.45
CA ILE A 237 15.69 -15.79 -5.41
C ILE A 237 15.54 -16.35 -6.83
N VAL A 238 14.56 -15.82 -7.57
CA VAL A 238 14.36 -16.13 -8.99
C VAL A 238 14.83 -14.93 -9.80
N HIS A 239 15.94 -15.07 -10.53
CA HIS A 239 16.54 -13.94 -11.25
C HIS A 239 16.84 -14.21 -12.72
N GLY A 240 16.92 -13.15 -13.51
CA GLY A 240 17.17 -13.22 -14.95
C GLY A 240 16.81 -11.93 -15.68
N SER A 241 17.21 -11.82 -16.93
CA SER A 241 16.98 -10.62 -17.76
C SER A 241 15.49 -10.28 -17.95
N GLY A 242 15.20 -9.09 -18.48
CA GLY A 242 13.83 -8.71 -18.83
C GLY A 242 13.23 -9.68 -19.85
N GLY A 243 12.00 -10.15 -19.62
CA GLY A 243 11.33 -11.10 -20.51
C GLY A 243 11.83 -12.55 -20.42
N SER A 244 12.58 -12.93 -19.37
CA SER A 244 13.05 -14.31 -19.16
C SER A 244 12.00 -15.28 -18.61
N GLY A 245 10.84 -14.79 -18.16
CA GLY A 245 9.75 -15.62 -17.60
C GLY A 245 9.68 -15.72 -16.07
N LYS A 246 10.41 -14.87 -15.33
CA LYS A 246 10.39 -14.84 -13.84
C LYS A 246 8.97 -14.77 -13.27
N SER A 247 8.24 -13.77 -13.74
CA SER A 247 6.81 -13.53 -13.49
C SER A 247 5.94 -14.78 -13.67
N THR A 248 6.21 -15.58 -14.70
CA THR A 248 5.48 -16.82 -14.97
C THR A 248 5.85 -17.91 -13.97
N VAL A 249 7.14 -18.07 -13.66
CA VAL A 249 7.64 -19.04 -12.66
C VAL A 249 7.06 -18.74 -11.27
N LEU A 250 7.07 -17.48 -10.84
CA LEU A 250 6.57 -17.08 -9.52
C LEU A 250 5.04 -17.26 -9.39
N ARG A 251 4.28 -16.98 -10.46
CA ARG A 251 2.82 -17.24 -10.46
C ARG A 251 2.49 -18.73 -10.46
N ARG A 252 3.25 -19.54 -11.22
CA ARG A 252 3.16 -21.00 -11.19
C ARG A 252 3.47 -21.53 -9.80
N LEU A 253 4.54 -21.03 -9.18
CA LEU A 253 4.88 -21.33 -7.79
C LEU A 253 3.73 -21.00 -6.83
N ALA A 254 3.13 -19.82 -6.95
CA ALA A 254 2.01 -19.42 -6.11
C ALA A 254 0.79 -20.35 -6.26
N ILE A 255 0.43 -20.69 -7.51
CA ILE A 255 -0.65 -21.63 -7.83
C ILE A 255 -0.32 -23.06 -7.39
N ASP A 256 0.93 -23.48 -7.37
CA ASP A 256 1.24 -24.85 -6.92
C ASP A 256 1.33 -24.94 -5.38
N LEU A 257 1.72 -23.85 -4.71
CA LEU A 257 1.90 -23.81 -3.26
C LEU A 257 0.63 -23.48 -2.47
N HIS A 258 -0.41 -22.89 -3.07
CA HIS A 258 -1.69 -22.71 -2.35
C HIS A 258 -2.35 -24.03 -1.91
N LYS A 259 -1.96 -25.15 -2.53
CA LYS A 259 -2.44 -26.50 -2.18
C LYS A 259 -1.73 -27.09 -0.98
N GLU A 260 -0.59 -26.51 -0.60
CA GLU A 260 0.15 -26.88 0.61
C GLU A 260 -0.51 -26.21 1.82
N GLN A 261 -0.11 -26.60 3.04
CA GLN A 261 -0.58 -25.95 4.28
C GLN A 261 0.10 -24.59 4.50
N LEU A 262 -0.01 -23.67 3.52
CA LEU A 262 0.64 -22.37 3.46
C LEU A 262 -0.36 -21.30 2.98
N ASN A 263 -0.35 -20.13 3.62
CA ASN A 263 -0.98 -18.93 3.11
C ASN A 263 -0.02 -18.25 2.12
N VAL A 264 -0.33 -18.28 0.83
CA VAL A 264 0.51 -17.69 -0.22
C VAL A 264 0.06 -16.25 -0.50
N LEU A 265 0.96 -15.30 -0.25
CA LEU A 265 0.72 -13.86 -0.38
C LEU A 265 1.50 -13.30 -1.57
N TRP A 266 0.79 -12.61 -2.45
CA TRP A 266 1.36 -11.87 -3.57
C TRP A 266 1.37 -10.38 -3.26
N LEU A 267 2.56 -9.79 -3.10
CA LEU A 267 2.69 -8.40 -2.69
C LEU A 267 2.28 -7.43 -3.80
N GLU A 268 1.39 -6.48 -3.50
CA GLU A 268 0.92 -5.49 -4.47
C GLU A 268 1.87 -4.30 -4.56
N ARG A 269 2.42 -4.06 -5.76
CA ARG A 269 3.42 -3.00 -6.01
C ARG A 269 2.99 -1.61 -5.52
N LEU A 270 1.73 -1.25 -5.70
CA LEU A 270 1.23 0.09 -5.38
C LEU A 270 0.81 0.25 -3.92
N LYS A 271 0.64 -0.85 -3.19
CA LYS A 271 0.13 -0.88 -1.81
C LYS A 271 1.17 -1.38 -0.81
N ILE A 272 2.46 -1.27 -1.17
CA ILE A 272 3.56 -1.78 -0.33
C ILE A 272 3.65 -1.08 1.03
N ARG A 273 3.27 0.21 1.11
CA ARG A 273 3.19 0.93 2.39
C ARG A 273 2.05 0.40 3.26
N GLU A 274 0.88 0.15 2.67
CA GLU A 274 -0.25 -0.46 3.39
C GLU A 274 0.12 -1.84 3.95
N PHE A 275 0.90 -2.63 3.20
CA PHE A 275 1.40 -3.92 3.66
C PHE A 275 2.32 -3.79 4.88
N GLU A 276 3.24 -2.83 4.86
CA GLU A 276 4.15 -2.59 5.98
C GLU A 276 3.38 -2.04 7.20
N GLU A 277 2.54 -1.03 7.02
CA GLU A 277 1.79 -0.38 8.10
C GLU A 277 0.73 -1.30 8.75
N GLN A 278 0.09 -2.17 7.96
CA GLN A 278 -1.08 -2.93 8.40
C GLN A 278 -0.96 -4.43 8.12
N GLY A 279 -0.52 -4.82 6.92
CA GLY A 279 -0.48 -6.22 6.48
C GLY A 279 0.35 -7.13 7.40
N LEU A 280 1.57 -6.71 7.77
CA LEU A 280 2.43 -7.46 8.70
C LEU A 280 1.80 -7.65 10.07
N SER A 281 1.05 -6.66 10.56
CA SER A 281 0.36 -6.74 11.86
C SER A 281 -0.76 -7.80 11.84
N VAL A 282 -1.48 -7.94 10.71
CA VAL A 282 -2.50 -8.96 10.52
C VAL A 282 -1.85 -10.35 10.54
N ILE A 283 -0.74 -10.54 9.81
CA ILE A 283 0.01 -11.80 9.81
C ILE A 283 0.45 -12.17 11.24
N LYS A 284 1.04 -11.22 11.97
CA LYS A 284 1.45 -11.39 13.38
C LYS A 284 0.25 -11.83 14.26
N ASN A 285 -0.91 -11.22 14.07
CA ASN A 285 -2.12 -11.55 14.83
C ASN A 285 -2.69 -12.93 14.49
N GLU A 286 -2.68 -13.31 13.21
CA GLU A 286 -3.14 -14.64 12.79
C GLU A 286 -2.22 -15.76 13.29
N ILE A 287 -0.91 -15.55 13.28
CA ILE A 287 0.06 -16.50 13.87
C ILE A 287 -0.14 -16.60 15.39
N LYS A 288 -0.43 -15.49 16.08
CA LYS A 288 -0.77 -15.51 17.51
C LYS A 288 -2.05 -16.30 17.80
N LYS A 289 -3.05 -16.23 16.92
CA LYS A 289 -4.30 -17.02 17.03
C LYS A 289 -4.05 -18.50 16.73
N ASN A 290 -3.16 -18.80 15.79
CA ASN A 290 -2.81 -20.16 15.40
C ASN A 290 -1.33 -20.26 14.98
N HIS A 291 -0.50 -20.74 15.91
CA HIS A 291 0.95 -20.88 15.73
C HIS A 291 1.37 -21.81 14.57
N ASN A 292 0.45 -22.63 14.07
CA ASN A 292 0.70 -23.52 12.94
C ASN A 292 0.47 -22.84 11.58
N GLN A 293 -0.12 -21.63 11.54
CA GLN A 293 -0.24 -20.90 10.29
C GLN A 293 1.14 -20.52 9.75
N ARG A 294 1.31 -20.69 8.44
CA ARG A 294 2.56 -20.42 7.72
C ARG A 294 2.26 -19.49 6.56
N PHE A 295 3.13 -18.53 6.31
CA PHE A 295 2.96 -17.50 5.30
C PHE A 295 4.14 -17.48 4.33
N LEU A 296 3.85 -17.60 3.05
CA LEU A 296 4.82 -17.39 1.99
C LEU A 296 4.55 -16.04 1.31
N ILE A 297 5.50 -15.14 1.37
CA ILE A 297 5.43 -13.83 0.72
C ILE A 297 6.21 -13.88 -0.60
N ILE A 298 5.55 -13.55 -1.70
CA ILE A 298 6.15 -13.48 -3.04
C ILE A 298 6.28 -12.00 -3.45
N ILE A 299 7.51 -11.58 -3.72
CA ILE A 299 7.86 -10.25 -4.24
C ILE A 299 8.32 -10.40 -5.69
N GLU A 300 7.51 -9.99 -6.67
CA GLU A 300 7.76 -10.30 -8.09
C GLU A 300 8.93 -9.53 -8.72
N ASP A 301 9.03 -8.22 -8.47
CA ASP A 301 9.97 -7.32 -9.17
C ASP A 301 10.61 -6.35 -8.17
N TRP A 302 11.60 -6.82 -7.40
CA TRP A 302 12.26 -6.00 -6.37
C TRP A 302 12.75 -4.66 -6.93
N TYR A 303 13.47 -4.66 -8.06
CA TYR A 303 14.00 -3.44 -8.69
C TYR A 303 12.94 -2.41 -9.11
N ARG A 304 11.65 -2.77 -9.24
CA ARG A 304 10.55 -1.85 -9.59
C ARG A 304 9.77 -1.38 -8.38
N MET A 305 9.68 -2.23 -7.35
CA MET A 305 9.01 -1.93 -6.10
C MET A 305 9.88 -1.02 -5.23
N PHE A 306 11.19 -1.25 -5.24
CA PHE A 306 12.15 -0.63 -4.31
C PHE A 306 13.27 0.09 -5.06
N ASN A 307 12.88 0.90 -6.06
CA ASN A 307 13.78 1.48 -7.07
C ASN A 307 14.42 2.83 -6.70
N ASP A 308 13.95 3.46 -5.64
CA ASP A 308 14.47 4.72 -5.09
C ASP A 308 14.90 4.50 -3.63
N LYS A 309 15.67 5.46 -3.07
CA LYS A 309 16.26 5.30 -1.73
C LYS A 309 15.21 5.08 -0.64
N GLU A 310 14.11 5.81 -0.70
CA GLU A 310 13.04 5.74 0.30
C GLU A 310 12.33 4.38 0.24
N LYS A 311 11.96 3.93 -0.95
CA LYS A 311 11.35 2.60 -1.10
C LYS A 311 12.33 1.48 -0.82
N SER A 312 13.61 1.62 -1.15
CA SER A 312 14.63 0.64 -0.78
C SER A 312 14.70 0.48 0.74
N ALA A 313 14.63 1.57 1.50
CA ALA A 313 14.58 1.51 2.97
C ALA A 313 13.30 0.81 3.46
N LEU A 314 12.15 1.09 2.84
CA LEU A 314 10.89 0.39 3.14
C LEU A 314 10.99 -1.13 2.89
N GLY A 315 11.62 -1.54 1.79
CA GLY A 315 11.83 -2.95 1.47
C GLY A 315 12.69 -3.67 2.52
N ILE A 316 13.77 -3.03 2.97
CA ILE A 316 14.62 -3.54 4.06
C ILE A 316 13.82 -3.66 5.36
N LYS A 317 13.07 -2.62 5.71
CA LYS A 317 12.22 -2.62 6.91
C LYS A 317 11.24 -3.81 6.93
N ILE A 318 10.61 -4.12 5.79
CA ILE A 318 9.73 -5.29 5.68
C ILE A 318 10.51 -6.59 5.94
N LEU A 319 11.74 -6.73 5.43
CA LEU A 319 12.56 -7.91 5.68
C LEU A 319 12.93 -8.02 7.17
N GLU A 320 13.41 -6.93 7.77
CA GLU A 320 13.78 -6.85 9.19
C GLU A 320 12.61 -7.21 10.11
N GLU A 321 11.41 -6.67 9.85
CA GLU A 321 10.23 -6.96 10.65
C GLU A 321 9.74 -8.41 10.57
N THR A 322 10.16 -9.14 9.53
CA THR A 322 9.82 -10.57 9.39
C THR A 322 10.82 -11.50 10.07
N LEU A 323 12.02 -11.03 10.46
CA LEU A 323 13.07 -11.85 11.08
C LEU A 323 12.58 -12.52 12.37
N GLU A 324 11.76 -11.83 13.15
CA GLU A 324 11.20 -12.31 14.42
C GLU A 324 10.04 -13.32 14.25
N ILE A 325 9.68 -13.71 13.02
CA ILE A 325 8.49 -14.53 12.74
C ILE A 325 8.86 -15.78 11.95
N ASP A 326 9.09 -16.89 12.65
CA ASP A 326 9.51 -18.16 12.04
C ASP A 326 8.53 -18.78 11.07
N GLN A 327 7.27 -18.38 11.12
CA GLN A 327 6.23 -18.83 10.22
C GLN A 327 6.20 -18.07 8.88
N ILE A 328 7.13 -17.14 8.62
CA ILE A 328 7.21 -16.38 7.37
C ILE A 328 8.40 -16.85 6.52
N ARG A 329 8.17 -17.04 5.22
CA ARG A 329 9.24 -17.21 4.21
C ARG A 329 9.00 -16.27 3.04
N ILE A 330 10.08 -15.80 2.43
CA ILE A 330 10.03 -14.81 1.35
C ILE A 330 10.72 -15.37 0.11
N VAL A 331 10.08 -15.17 -1.05
CA VAL A 331 10.64 -15.47 -2.38
C VAL A 331 10.69 -14.18 -3.18
N ILE A 332 11.86 -13.87 -3.75
CA ILE A 332 12.11 -12.62 -4.45
C ILE A 332 12.38 -12.89 -5.94
N GLY A 333 11.68 -12.16 -6.80
CA GLY A 333 12.00 -12.01 -8.21
C GLY A 333 12.79 -10.72 -8.46
N ASP A 334 13.90 -10.83 -9.20
CA ASP A 334 14.69 -9.66 -9.59
C ASP A 334 15.43 -9.83 -10.92
N ARG A 335 16.01 -8.76 -11.45
CA ARG A 335 16.84 -8.81 -12.68
C ARG A 335 18.24 -9.34 -12.41
N ASN A 336 18.83 -8.92 -11.29
CA ASN A 336 20.16 -9.33 -10.84
C ASN A 336 20.20 -9.37 -9.31
N THR A 337 21.16 -10.12 -8.77
CA THR A 337 21.34 -10.31 -7.32
C THR A 337 22.55 -9.54 -6.79
N GLN A 338 23.39 -8.99 -7.66
CA GLN A 338 24.60 -8.25 -7.25
C GLN A 338 24.24 -6.97 -6.51
N GLU A 339 24.87 -6.77 -5.34
CA GLU A 339 24.77 -5.56 -4.51
C GLU A 339 23.33 -5.21 -4.13
N LYS A 340 22.49 -6.23 -3.90
CA LYS A 340 21.10 -6.03 -3.51
C LYS A 340 20.94 -6.10 -2.00
N PRO A 341 20.17 -5.19 -1.39
CA PRO A 341 20.03 -5.16 0.08
C PRO A 341 19.40 -6.44 0.63
N TYR A 342 18.50 -7.08 -0.11
CA TYR A 342 17.86 -8.33 0.34
C TYR A 342 18.82 -9.54 0.37
N THR A 343 20.03 -9.47 -0.21
CA THR A 343 20.91 -10.63 -0.22
C THR A 343 21.47 -10.97 1.15
N GLU A 344 21.55 -9.99 2.06
CA GLU A 344 21.94 -10.17 3.46
C GLU A 344 20.87 -10.90 4.26
N HIS A 345 19.64 -10.94 3.75
CA HIS A 345 18.49 -11.57 4.40
C HIS A 345 18.16 -12.98 3.87
N GLN A 346 19.12 -13.62 3.18
CA GLN A 346 18.99 -14.98 2.67
C GLN A 346 19.29 -16.02 3.76
N ASN A 347 18.40 -16.99 3.95
CA ASN A 347 18.70 -18.15 4.82
C ASN A 347 19.46 -19.27 4.13
N ASN A 348 19.57 -19.22 2.81
CA ASN A 348 20.35 -20.15 2.02
C ASN A 348 20.77 -19.52 0.70
N ASP A 349 21.74 -20.14 0.01
CA ASP A 349 22.31 -19.62 -1.24
C ASP A 349 21.51 -20.02 -2.50
N PHE A 350 20.26 -20.49 -2.36
CA PHE A 350 19.49 -20.96 -3.51
C PHE A 350 19.02 -19.82 -4.39
N GLN A 351 19.50 -19.85 -5.63
CA GLN A 351 19.13 -18.91 -6.67
C GLN A 351 18.75 -19.68 -7.93
N LEU A 352 17.53 -19.44 -8.43
CA LEU A 352 17.09 -19.95 -9.72
C LEU A 352 17.38 -18.90 -10.79
N HIS A 353 18.47 -19.11 -11.54
CA HIS A 353 18.81 -18.27 -12.68
C HIS A 353 18.06 -18.72 -13.94
N LEU A 354 17.20 -17.84 -14.48
CA LEU A 354 16.51 -18.06 -15.75
C LEU A 354 17.37 -17.56 -16.91
N SER A 355 18.23 -18.44 -17.43
CA SER A 355 19.10 -18.18 -18.60
C SER A 355 18.32 -18.26 -19.93
N SER A 356 18.87 -17.63 -20.96
CA SER A 356 18.43 -17.80 -22.36
C SER A 356 18.76 -19.18 -22.91
N ASP A 357 19.68 -19.93 -22.29
CA ASP A 357 20.08 -21.27 -22.76
C ASP A 357 18.91 -22.27 -22.71
N ASP A 358 17.95 -22.06 -21.82
CA ASP A 358 16.74 -22.89 -21.71
C ASP A 358 15.69 -22.59 -22.80
N ASN A 359 15.82 -21.47 -23.53
CA ASN A 359 14.77 -20.97 -24.42
C ASN A 359 14.41 -22.00 -25.49
N ARG A 360 15.40 -22.77 -25.99
CA ARG A 360 15.17 -23.79 -27.01
C ARG A 360 14.21 -24.86 -26.53
N GLU A 361 14.53 -25.49 -25.39
CA GLU A 361 13.72 -26.57 -24.82
C GLU A 361 12.30 -26.10 -24.48
N ILE A 362 12.18 -24.88 -23.94
CA ILE A 362 10.89 -24.28 -23.60
C ILE A 362 10.03 -24.11 -24.85
N ILE A 363 10.60 -23.54 -25.90
CA ILE A 363 9.83 -23.28 -27.11
C ILE A 363 9.52 -24.58 -27.84
N GLU A 364 10.42 -25.57 -27.89
CA GLU A 364 10.14 -26.89 -28.45
C GLU A 364 8.89 -27.52 -27.79
N LYS A 365 8.79 -27.47 -26.46
CA LYS A 365 7.60 -27.94 -25.70
C LYS A 365 6.33 -27.13 -26.00
N ILE A 366 6.46 -25.85 -26.32
CA ILE A 366 5.32 -25.00 -26.74
C ILE A 366 4.88 -25.39 -28.16
N ILE A 367 5.82 -25.57 -29.08
CA ILE A 367 5.54 -25.97 -30.48
C ILE A 367 4.92 -27.36 -30.54
N GLU A 368 5.27 -28.26 -29.61
CA GLU A 368 4.60 -29.56 -29.46
C GLU A 368 3.08 -29.41 -29.28
N LYS A 369 2.66 -28.41 -28.49
CA LYS A 369 1.25 -28.02 -28.28
C LYS A 369 0.69 -27.18 -29.43
N HIS A 370 1.52 -26.36 -30.08
CA HIS A 370 1.16 -25.43 -31.17
C HIS A 370 1.87 -25.74 -32.48
N GLN A 371 1.50 -26.87 -33.09
CA GLN A 371 2.13 -27.34 -34.33
C GLN A 371 2.05 -26.33 -35.48
N ALA A 372 1.04 -25.44 -35.48
CA ALA A 372 0.90 -24.36 -36.46
C ALA A 372 2.11 -23.40 -36.48
N TRP A 373 2.80 -23.24 -35.34
CA TRP A 373 3.95 -22.34 -35.22
C TRP A 373 5.28 -22.98 -35.66
N LYS A 374 5.29 -24.30 -35.86
CA LYS A 374 6.50 -25.06 -36.22
C LYS A 374 7.24 -24.50 -37.45
N PRO A 375 6.57 -24.11 -38.55
CA PRO A 375 7.27 -23.54 -39.70
C PRO A 375 7.93 -22.18 -39.41
N ALA A 376 7.32 -21.35 -38.55
CA ALA A 376 7.90 -20.08 -38.14
C ALA A 376 9.10 -20.29 -37.21
N TRP A 377 8.97 -21.23 -36.27
CA TRP A 377 10.02 -21.68 -35.37
C TRP A 377 11.27 -22.18 -36.12
N GLU A 378 11.10 -23.11 -37.06
CA GLU A 378 12.20 -23.70 -37.84
C GLU A 378 12.94 -22.65 -38.69
N ARG A 379 12.26 -21.58 -39.10
CA ARG A 379 12.88 -20.47 -39.83
C ARG A 379 13.57 -19.46 -38.91
N LEU A 380 13.06 -19.25 -37.69
CA LEU A 380 13.58 -18.26 -36.75
C LEU A 380 14.96 -18.66 -36.18
N LEU A 381 15.26 -19.96 -36.13
CA LEU A 381 16.37 -20.50 -35.32
C LEU A 381 17.25 -21.46 -36.10
N GLN A 382 17.64 -21.03 -37.30
CA GLN A 382 18.52 -21.83 -38.18
C GLN A 382 19.98 -21.87 -37.70
N LYS A 383 20.38 -21.06 -36.70
CA LYS A 383 21.74 -21.05 -36.12
C LYS A 383 21.72 -21.16 -34.59
N ASP A 384 22.74 -21.83 -34.03
CA ASP A 384 22.87 -22.08 -32.58
C ASP A 384 22.89 -20.80 -31.70
N ASN A 385 23.20 -19.63 -32.26
CA ASN A 385 23.23 -18.35 -31.53
C ASN A 385 21.86 -17.63 -31.44
N ASP A 386 20.82 -18.11 -32.14
CA ASP A 386 19.56 -17.38 -32.32
C ASP A 386 18.64 -17.45 -31.08
N HIS A 387 18.98 -18.26 -30.06
CA HIS A 387 18.22 -18.41 -28.81
C HIS A 387 18.62 -17.42 -27.70
N LYS A 388 19.68 -16.62 -27.89
CA LYS A 388 20.16 -15.63 -26.91
C LYS A 388 19.21 -14.45 -26.62
N PRO A 389 18.29 -14.02 -27.51
CA PRO A 389 17.28 -13.01 -27.18
C PRO A 389 16.38 -13.44 -26.01
N SER A 390 15.63 -12.49 -25.44
CA SER A 390 14.70 -12.83 -24.36
C SER A 390 13.59 -13.77 -24.83
N LEU A 391 13.16 -14.67 -23.93
CA LEU A 391 12.10 -15.63 -24.21
C LEU A 391 10.81 -14.93 -24.69
N PHE A 392 10.43 -13.84 -24.01
CA PHE A 392 9.30 -13.00 -24.40
C PHE A 392 9.36 -12.55 -25.86
N LEU A 393 10.53 -12.09 -26.32
CA LEU A 393 10.69 -11.60 -27.70
C LEU A 393 10.46 -12.73 -28.71
N LEU A 394 11.05 -13.90 -28.47
CA LEU A 394 10.89 -15.07 -29.35
C LEU A 394 9.44 -15.53 -29.41
N LEU A 395 8.78 -15.63 -28.24
CA LEU A 395 7.37 -16.04 -28.14
C LEU A 395 6.43 -15.01 -28.79
N PHE A 396 6.71 -13.72 -28.65
CA PHE A 396 5.96 -12.67 -29.32
C PHE A 396 6.07 -12.79 -30.84
N ILE A 397 7.27 -13.01 -31.38
CA ILE A 397 7.47 -13.23 -32.81
C ILE A 397 6.64 -14.42 -33.30
N LEU A 398 6.71 -15.57 -32.61
CA LEU A 398 5.97 -16.77 -33.00
C LEU A 398 4.45 -16.54 -32.97
N ALA A 399 3.95 -15.90 -31.92
CA ALA A 399 2.53 -15.55 -31.79
C ALA A 399 2.03 -14.59 -32.88
N ARG A 400 2.91 -13.78 -33.49
CA ARG A 400 2.55 -12.79 -34.52
C ARG A 400 2.79 -13.29 -35.95
N ILE A 401 3.80 -14.13 -36.21
CA ILE A 401 4.16 -14.58 -37.58
C ILE A 401 3.11 -15.49 -38.19
N ASP A 402 2.36 -16.26 -37.39
CA ASP A 402 1.29 -17.16 -37.87
C ASP A 402 0.09 -16.40 -38.51
N GLN A 403 0.08 -15.06 -38.43
CA GLN A 403 -0.95 -14.26 -39.09
C GLN A 403 -0.71 -14.14 -40.60
N LYS A 404 -1.81 -14.17 -41.37
CA LYS A 404 -1.84 -14.20 -42.86
C LYS A 404 -0.96 -13.16 -43.55
N GLU A 405 -0.65 -12.04 -42.88
CA GLU A 405 0.15 -10.93 -43.41
C GLU A 405 1.66 -11.25 -43.51
N PHE A 406 2.22 -12.08 -42.62
CA PHE A 406 3.66 -12.38 -42.60
C PHE A 406 4.03 -13.64 -43.38
N ASN A 407 3.07 -14.55 -43.62
CA ASN A 407 3.26 -15.77 -44.41
C ASN A 407 3.68 -15.51 -45.87
N LYS A 408 3.45 -14.30 -46.40
CA LYS A 408 3.84 -13.91 -47.79
C LYS A 408 5.15 -13.12 -47.88
N THR A 409 5.75 -12.75 -46.75
CA THR A 409 6.95 -11.89 -46.74
C THR A 409 8.24 -12.70 -46.71
N THR A 410 9.21 -12.29 -47.53
CA THR A 410 10.61 -12.74 -47.52
C THR A 410 11.39 -12.15 -46.33
N LEU A 411 10.78 -12.12 -45.14
CA LEU A 411 11.45 -11.69 -43.92
C LEU A 411 12.59 -12.65 -43.61
N ASN A 412 13.82 -12.12 -43.60
CA ASN A 412 14.96 -12.81 -43.03
C ASN A 412 14.75 -12.91 -41.51
N LEU A 413 14.53 -14.14 -41.02
CA LEU A 413 14.26 -14.41 -39.61
C LEU A 413 15.52 -14.68 -38.78
N ALA A 414 16.71 -14.63 -39.38
CA ALA A 414 17.98 -14.92 -38.71
C ALA A 414 18.41 -13.86 -37.67
N GLU A 415 17.69 -12.74 -37.55
CA GLU A 415 17.96 -11.71 -36.54
C GLU A 415 16.68 -11.38 -35.74
N PRO A 416 16.36 -12.14 -34.68
CA PRO A 416 15.08 -12.01 -33.97
C PRO A 416 14.78 -10.60 -33.48
N GLN A 417 15.78 -9.85 -33.00
CA GLN A 417 15.61 -8.46 -32.56
C GLN A 417 15.11 -7.56 -33.72
N GLN A 418 15.67 -7.72 -34.92
CA GLN A 418 15.22 -6.98 -36.09
C GLN A 418 13.82 -7.41 -36.53
N VAL A 419 13.52 -8.71 -36.47
CA VAL A 419 12.19 -9.24 -36.81
C VAL A 419 11.14 -8.65 -35.87
N PHE A 420 11.39 -8.68 -34.56
CA PHE A 420 10.52 -8.09 -33.55
C PHE A 420 10.26 -6.61 -33.82
N GLN A 421 11.31 -5.85 -34.11
CA GLN A 421 11.18 -4.43 -34.44
C GLN A 421 10.37 -4.20 -35.71
N ARG A 422 10.58 -5.02 -36.76
CA ARG A 422 9.83 -4.93 -38.02
C ARG A 422 8.36 -5.28 -37.86
N ILE A 423 8.01 -6.23 -36.98
CA ILE A 423 6.60 -6.53 -36.65
C ILE A 423 5.96 -5.29 -36.05
N ILE A 424 6.60 -4.65 -35.07
CA ILE A 424 6.10 -3.43 -34.44
C ILE A 424 5.94 -2.30 -35.46
N GLU A 425 6.94 -2.06 -36.31
CA GLU A 425 6.85 -1.05 -37.36
C GLU A 425 5.77 -1.36 -38.39
N SER A 426 5.58 -2.64 -38.74
CA SER A 426 4.51 -3.09 -39.62
C SER A 426 3.13 -2.82 -39.01
N ASP A 427 2.95 -3.14 -37.72
CA ASP A 427 1.69 -2.93 -37.02
C ASP A 427 1.37 -1.44 -36.86
N LEU A 428 2.36 -0.61 -36.56
CA LEU A 428 2.20 0.84 -36.53
C LEU A 428 1.85 1.41 -37.92
N ARG A 429 2.46 0.89 -38.99
CA ARG A 429 2.10 1.27 -40.37
C ARG A 429 0.70 0.82 -40.74
N PHE A 430 0.28 -0.36 -40.30
CA PHE A 430 -1.07 -0.89 -40.49
C PHE A 430 -2.10 0.05 -39.84
N ILE A 431 -1.93 0.36 -38.56
CA ILE A 431 -2.78 1.31 -37.81
C ILE A 431 -2.84 2.67 -38.53
N ALA A 432 -1.71 3.14 -39.08
CA ALA A 432 -1.67 4.43 -39.77
C ALA A 432 -2.34 4.44 -41.16
N LYS A 433 -2.43 3.31 -41.88
CA LYS A 433 -2.71 3.27 -43.34
C LYS A 433 -4.10 2.80 -43.78
N GLN A 434 -5.01 2.36 -42.90
CA GLN A 434 -6.29 1.79 -43.36
C GLN A 434 -7.04 2.72 -44.35
N GLU A 435 -7.45 2.14 -45.49
CA GLU A 435 -7.84 2.86 -46.71
C GLU A 435 -9.12 3.71 -46.61
N LYS A 436 -9.90 3.58 -45.54
CA LYS A 436 -11.14 4.34 -45.34
C LYS A 436 -11.04 5.41 -44.25
N GLU A 437 -10.16 5.23 -43.27
CA GLU A 437 -10.04 6.06 -42.08
C GLU A 437 -8.58 5.98 -41.59
N SER A 438 -7.72 6.94 -42.00
CA SER A 438 -6.33 6.93 -41.53
C SER A 438 -6.28 7.31 -40.04
N TYR A 439 -5.83 6.38 -39.20
CA TYR A 439 -5.62 6.55 -37.76
C TYR A 439 -4.15 6.83 -37.40
N LYS A 440 -3.48 7.63 -38.23
CA LYS A 440 -2.07 8.02 -38.06
C LYS A 440 -1.80 8.61 -36.67
N GLY A 441 -2.78 9.34 -36.12
CA GLY A 441 -2.69 9.92 -34.78
C GLY A 441 -2.52 8.87 -33.68
N LEU A 442 -3.21 7.74 -33.80
CA LEU A 442 -3.18 6.65 -32.83
C LEU A 442 -1.81 5.96 -32.79
N ALA A 443 -1.26 5.66 -33.98
CA ALA A 443 0.06 5.04 -34.13
C ALA A 443 1.19 5.96 -33.62
N LYS A 444 1.10 7.27 -33.89
CA LYS A 444 2.07 8.25 -33.36
C LYS A 444 1.98 8.38 -31.84
N SER A 445 0.77 8.39 -31.29
CA SER A 445 0.55 8.56 -29.86
C SER A 445 1.10 7.40 -29.06
N ILE A 446 0.89 6.16 -29.50
CA ILE A 446 1.45 5.01 -28.78
C ILE A 446 2.98 5.01 -28.81
N HIS A 447 3.59 5.42 -29.92
CA HIS A 447 5.03 5.60 -30.04
C HIS A 447 5.56 6.66 -29.06
N TYR A 448 4.97 7.85 -29.01
CA TYR A 448 5.42 8.92 -28.12
C TYR A 448 5.08 8.68 -26.64
N CYS A 449 3.93 8.08 -26.33
CA CYS A 449 3.61 7.63 -24.97
C CYS A 449 4.60 6.56 -24.50
N ALA A 450 5.07 5.68 -25.39
CA ALA A 450 6.13 4.72 -25.06
C ALA A 450 7.45 5.43 -24.74
N SER A 451 7.82 6.46 -25.51
CA SER A 451 8.99 7.30 -25.21
C SER A 451 8.87 8.03 -23.87
N ILE A 452 7.70 8.59 -23.56
CA ILE A 452 7.42 9.23 -22.26
C ILE A 452 7.59 8.24 -21.11
N ASN A 453 7.00 7.05 -21.22
CA ASN A 453 7.12 6.02 -20.19
C ASN A 453 8.58 5.59 -20.00
N MET A 454 9.32 5.40 -21.10
CA MET A 454 10.72 4.97 -21.04
C MET A 454 11.63 6.03 -20.40
N GLU A 455 11.51 7.30 -20.80
CA GLU A 455 12.38 8.40 -20.37
C GLU A 455 11.99 8.98 -19.00
N HIS A 456 10.69 9.05 -18.70
CA HIS A 456 10.17 9.77 -17.53
C HIS A 456 9.47 8.89 -16.50
N LYS A 457 9.32 7.58 -16.76
CA LYS A 457 8.60 6.63 -15.91
C LYS A 457 7.20 7.12 -15.54
N MET A 458 6.56 7.78 -16.51
CA MET A 458 5.24 8.39 -16.36
C MET A 458 4.20 7.57 -17.13
N SER A 459 3.11 7.23 -16.46
CA SER A 459 1.90 6.71 -17.08
C SER A 459 1.02 7.89 -17.48
N ILE A 460 0.30 7.74 -18.58
CA ILE A 460 -0.69 8.71 -19.08
C ILE A 460 -2.04 8.00 -19.08
N SER A 461 -3.12 8.69 -18.78
CA SER A 461 -4.47 8.15 -18.88
C SER A 461 -4.80 7.75 -20.32
N TYR A 462 -5.68 6.75 -20.46
CA TYR A 462 -6.15 6.35 -21.78
C TYR A 462 -6.88 7.51 -22.50
N GLU A 463 -7.54 8.39 -21.74
CA GLU A 463 -8.20 9.57 -22.30
C GLU A 463 -7.20 10.56 -22.87
N THR A 464 -6.17 10.94 -22.10
CA THR A 464 -5.11 11.83 -22.57
C THR A 464 -4.37 11.22 -23.76
N PHE A 465 -4.11 9.91 -23.76
CA PHE A 465 -3.57 9.19 -24.91
C PHE A 465 -4.41 9.40 -26.18
N LEU A 466 -5.74 9.28 -26.09
CA LEU A 466 -6.64 9.52 -27.23
C LEU A 466 -6.65 11.00 -27.65
N LYS A 467 -6.50 11.95 -26.73
CA LYS A 467 -6.39 13.39 -27.07
C LYS A 467 -5.07 13.74 -27.78
N ILE A 468 -3.98 13.07 -27.40
CA ILE A 468 -2.72 13.12 -28.15
C ILE A 468 -2.93 12.53 -29.56
N ALA A 469 -3.72 11.46 -29.66
CA ALA A 469 -4.03 10.84 -30.95
C ALA A 469 -4.82 11.78 -31.85
N ASP A 470 -5.86 12.44 -31.34
CA ASP A 470 -6.62 13.44 -32.09
C ASP A 470 -5.70 14.55 -32.64
N HIS A 471 -4.76 15.05 -31.82
CA HIS A 471 -3.82 16.07 -32.27
C HIS A 471 -2.95 15.61 -33.45
N TYR A 472 -2.45 14.38 -33.41
CA TYR A 472 -1.61 13.84 -34.47
C TYR A 472 -2.39 13.25 -35.65
N ASN A 473 -3.73 13.23 -35.61
CA ASN A 473 -4.56 12.67 -36.68
C ASN A 473 -4.82 13.63 -37.85
N GLU A 474 -4.18 14.81 -37.83
CA GLU A 474 -4.32 15.85 -38.86
C GLU A 474 -5.81 16.26 -39.06
N LYS A 475 -6.16 17.05 -40.09
CA LYS A 475 -7.55 17.53 -40.33
C LYS A 475 -8.50 16.43 -40.84
N ASN A 476 -8.34 15.20 -40.37
CA ASN A 476 -9.26 14.13 -40.68
C ASN A 476 -10.57 14.36 -39.91
N ILE A 477 -11.72 14.04 -40.51
CA ILE A 477 -13.06 14.40 -39.98
C ILE A 477 -13.41 13.61 -38.70
N ILE A 478 -12.70 12.50 -38.46
CA ILE A 478 -13.00 11.57 -37.38
C ILE A 478 -12.08 11.83 -36.19
N ASP A 479 -12.68 12.23 -35.07
CA ASP A 479 -12.02 12.27 -33.77
C ASP A 479 -11.75 10.84 -33.30
N ILE A 480 -10.47 10.47 -33.19
CA ILE A 480 -10.01 9.17 -32.66
C ILE A 480 -10.59 8.95 -31.27
N SER A 481 -10.63 10.00 -30.44
CA SER A 481 -11.19 9.88 -29.10
C SER A 481 -12.66 9.46 -29.09
N ASN A 482 -13.45 9.80 -30.12
CA ASN A 482 -14.85 9.36 -30.22
C ASN A 482 -14.94 7.88 -30.66
N VAL A 483 -14.10 7.45 -31.60
CA VAL A 483 -14.12 6.08 -32.11
C VAL A 483 -13.61 5.09 -31.07
N PHE A 484 -12.49 5.38 -30.42
CA PHE A 484 -11.78 4.44 -29.54
C PHE A 484 -12.02 4.70 -28.05
N CYS A 485 -12.98 5.54 -27.65
CA CYS A 485 -13.32 5.73 -26.23
C CYS A 485 -13.70 4.40 -25.54
N ARG A 486 -14.29 3.46 -26.28
CA ARG A 486 -14.72 2.14 -25.79
C ARG A 486 -13.62 1.10 -25.98
N TRP A 487 -12.80 0.89 -24.94
CA TRP A 487 -11.71 -0.09 -24.93
C TRP A 487 -12.11 -1.53 -25.30
N ASN A 488 -13.37 -1.93 -25.02
CA ASN A 488 -13.88 -3.26 -25.29
C ASN A 488 -14.61 -3.38 -26.65
N ALA A 489 -14.51 -2.37 -27.52
CA ALA A 489 -15.06 -2.47 -28.87
C ALA A 489 -14.35 -3.59 -29.66
N ASP A 490 -15.13 -4.26 -30.50
CA ASP A 490 -14.66 -5.20 -31.52
C ASP A 490 -14.25 -4.38 -32.74
N ASP A 491 -12.95 -4.14 -32.85
CA ASP A 491 -12.35 -3.29 -33.87
C ASP A 491 -10.92 -3.78 -34.13
N GLU A 492 -10.59 -3.99 -35.42
CA GLU A 492 -9.33 -4.60 -35.83
C GLU A 492 -8.10 -3.76 -35.42
N ILE A 493 -8.23 -2.42 -35.43
CA ILE A 493 -7.15 -1.51 -35.03
C ILE A 493 -6.99 -1.53 -33.52
N LEU A 494 -8.10 -1.49 -32.79
CA LEU A 494 -8.08 -1.60 -31.34
C LEU A 494 -7.54 -2.95 -30.88
N ASP A 495 -7.84 -4.03 -31.60
CA ASP A 495 -7.30 -5.36 -31.33
C ASP A 495 -5.80 -5.44 -31.61
N ARG A 496 -5.32 -4.75 -32.66
CA ARG A 496 -3.87 -4.58 -32.91
C ARG A 496 -3.20 -3.81 -31.77
N LEU A 497 -3.82 -2.73 -31.28
CA LEU A 497 -3.31 -1.96 -30.14
C LEU A 497 -3.26 -2.77 -28.84
N LYS A 498 -4.26 -3.62 -28.59
CA LYS A 498 -4.34 -4.47 -27.39
C LYS A 498 -3.17 -5.45 -27.25
N PHE A 499 -2.37 -5.70 -28.30
CA PHE A 499 -1.10 -6.42 -28.18
C PHE A 499 -0.02 -5.63 -27.45
N TYR A 500 -0.08 -4.31 -27.51
CA TYR A 500 0.95 -3.41 -26.99
C TYR A 500 0.58 -2.77 -25.66
N ILE A 501 -0.69 -2.40 -25.52
CA ILE A 501 -1.21 -1.60 -24.42
C ILE A 501 -2.46 -2.22 -23.81
N ASN A 502 -2.75 -1.79 -22.59
CA ASN A 502 -3.94 -2.09 -21.84
C ASN A 502 -4.44 -0.84 -21.09
N LYS A 503 -5.69 -0.86 -20.65
CA LYS A 503 -6.29 0.15 -19.78
C LYS A 503 -6.44 -0.43 -18.37
N SER A 504 -5.85 0.22 -17.37
CA SER A 504 -6.00 -0.17 -15.95
C SER A 504 -7.43 0.10 -15.45
N GLU A 505 -7.75 -0.39 -14.25
CA GLU A 505 -9.04 -0.13 -13.61
C GLU A 505 -9.25 1.38 -13.36
N GLU A 506 -8.18 2.10 -13.00
CA GLU A 506 -8.15 3.56 -12.84
C GLU A 506 -8.09 4.31 -14.19
N GLY A 507 -8.16 3.60 -15.31
CA GLY A 507 -8.17 4.17 -16.65
C GLY A 507 -6.81 4.60 -17.19
N GLN A 508 -5.71 4.19 -16.55
CA GLN A 508 -4.35 4.50 -16.98
C GLN A 508 -3.88 3.61 -18.14
N LEU A 509 -3.11 4.17 -19.06
CA LEU A 509 -2.49 3.42 -20.17
C LEU A 509 -1.29 2.61 -19.63
N GLN A 510 -1.36 1.29 -19.76
CA GLN A 510 -0.28 0.39 -19.36
C GLN A 510 0.28 -0.33 -20.57
N PHE A 511 1.60 -0.37 -20.70
CA PHE A 511 2.23 -1.24 -21.70
C PHE A 511 2.21 -2.68 -21.21
N ASN A 512 1.85 -3.61 -22.10
CA ASN A 512 1.77 -5.03 -21.76
C ASN A 512 3.12 -5.59 -21.27
N HIS A 513 4.22 -5.06 -21.80
CA HIS A 513 5.58 -5.46 -21.40
C HIS A 513 6.60 -4.32 -21.61
N ASP A 514 7.62 -4.24 -20.75
CA ASP A 514 8.68 -3.20 -20.85
C ASP A 514 9.42 -3.24 -22.19
N ILE A 515 9.70 -4.44 -22.71
CA ILE A 515 10.35 -4.63 -24.02
C ILE A 515 9.48 -4.07 -25.16
N LEU A 516 8.14 -4.12 -25.04
CA LEU A 516 7.25 -3.52 -26.04
C LEU A 516 7.33 -2.00 -25.98
N ALA A 517 7.28 -1.40 -24.78
CA ALA A 517 7.45 0.04 -24.62
C ALA A 517 8.80 0.51 -25.17
N GLU A 518 9.88 -0.22 -24.87
CA GLU A 518 11.21 0.09 -25.39
C GLU A 518 11.25 0.03 -26.92
N SER A 519 10.77 -1.05 -27.54
CA SER A 519 10.80 -1.19 -29.00
C SER A 519 9.84 -0.25 -29.73
N LEU A 520 8.68 0.06 -29.14
CA LEU A 520 7.79 1.11 -29.66
C LEU A 520 8.49 2.45 -29.67
N SER A 521 9.17 2.83 -28.57
CA SER A 521 9.90 4.11 -28.47
C SER A 521 11.06 4.23 -29.47
N LYS A 522 11.60 3.10 -29.94
CA LYS A 522 12.72 3.02 -30.89
C LYS A 522 12.29 2.80 -32.34
N ALA A 523 10.99 2.62 -32.61
CA ALA A 523 10.48 2.34 -33.95
C ALA A 523 10.82 3.45 -34.94
N SER A 524 11.29 3.06 -36.13
CA SER A 524 11.65 3.99 -37.20
C SER A 524 10.60 3.96 -38.29
N ILE A 525 9.78 5.00 -38.35
CA ILE A 525 8.74 5.17 -39.37
C ILE A 525 9.03 6.45 -40.14
N ASP A 526 9.10 6.34 -41.46
CA ASP A 526 9.42 7.46 -42.35
C ASP A 526 8.50 8.65 -42.10
N GLY A 527 9.11 9.83 -41.97
CA GLY A 527 8.40 11.09 -41.70
C GLY A 527 8.02 11.32 -40.23
N TRP A 528 8.36 10.42 -39.30
CA TRP A 528 8.14 10.64 -37.87
C TRP A 528 9.40 11.24 -37.23
N LYS A 529 9.21 12.32 -36.45
CA LYS A 529 10.31 12.96 -35.72
C LYS A 529 10.69 12.14 -34.50
N LYS A 530 11.98 12.10 -34.17
CA LYS A 530 12.49 11.51 -32.93
C LYS A 530 11.93 12.24 -31.70
N PHE A 531 11.74 11.51 -30.61
CA PHE A 531 11.34 12.06 -29.32
C PHE A 531 12.47 12.93 -28.73
N GLY A 532 12.46 14.22 -29.05
CA GLY A 532 13.39 15.23 -28.56
C GLY A 532 12.66 16.49 -28.11
N THR A 533 13.40 17.59 -27.90
CA THR A 533 12.87 18.87 -27.41
C THR A 533 11.61 19.33 -28.15
N GLN A 534 11.62 19.27 -29.48
CA GLN A 534 10.47 19.70 -30.27
C GLN A 534 9.20 18.87 -29.98
N ILE A 535 9.32 17.55 -29.94
CA ILE A 535 8.17 16.67 -29.66
C ILE A 535 7.71 16.82 -28.21
N LYS A 536 8.63 17.01 -27.26
CA LYS A 536 8.28 17.26 -25.86
C LYS A 536 7.48 18.55 -25.71
N LEU A 537 7.86 19.63 -26.40
CA LEU A 537 7.13 20.90 -26.39
C LEU A 537 5.77 20.77 -27.12
N GLU A 538 5.72 20.08 -28.25
CA GLU A 538 4.45 19.78 -28.96
C GLU A 538 3.49 19.00 -28.04
N LEU A 539 3.96 17.95 -27.37
CA LEU A 539 3.15 17.18 -26.41
C LEU A 539 2.77 18.00 -25.18
N LEU A 540 3.67 18.86 -24.69
CA LEU A 540 3.36 19.75 -23.57
C LEU A 540 2.22 20.70 -23.93
N ASP A 541 2.22 21.24 -25.15
CA ASP A 541 1.12 22.05 -25.65
C ASP A 541 -0.19 21.26 -25.65
N VAL A 542 -0.20 20.06 -26.22
CA VAL A 542 -1.40 19.22 -26.34
C VAL A 542 -1.93 18.75 -25.00
N ILE A 543 -1.06 18.22 -24.14
CA ILE A 543 -1.47 17.63 -22.85
C ILE A 543 -1.99 18.74 -21.92
N THR A 544 -1.33 19.90 -21.87
CA THR A 544 -1.81 21.02 -21.03
C THR A 544 -3.13 21.61 -21.51
N GLU A 545 -3.41 21.55 -22.81
CA GLU A 545 -4.68 22.01 -23.38
C GLU A 545 -5.80 20.95 -23.22
N LYS A 546 -5.53 19.72 -23.63
CA LYS A 546 -6.57 18.69 -23.87
C LYS A 546 -6.50 17.48 -22.93
N GLY A 547 -5.37 17.21 -22.29
CA GLY A 547 -5.23 16.10 -21.34
C GLY A 547 -6.01 16.32 -20.04
N ASP A 548 -6.20 15.27 -19.25
CA ASP A 548 -6.80 15.41 -17.93
C ASP A 548 -5.91 16.21 -16.96
N ASP A 549 -6.51 16.66 -15.85
CA ASP A 549 -5.85 17.54 -14.89
C ASP A 549 -4.58 16.92 -14.28
N TYR A 550 -4.62 15.62 -13.99
CA TYR A 550 -3.50 14.93 -13.36
C TYR A 550 -2.33 14.78 -14.32
N ASP A 551 -2.58 14.26 -15.53
CA ASP A 551 -1.56 14.06 -16.55
C ASP A 551 -0.92 15.38 -16.97
N ALA A 552 -1.72 16.43 -17.14
CA ALA A 552 -1.24 17.76 -17.50
C ALA A 552 -0.33 18.36 -16.44
N SER A 553 -0.73 18.27 -15.17
CA SER A 553 0.07 18.77 -14.06
C SER A 553 1.35 17.96 -13.85
N LEU A 554 1.27 16.63 -13.95
CA LEU A 554 2.42 15.75 -13.80
C LEU A 554 3.42 15.96 -14.95
N PHE A 555 2.95 15.99 -16.19
CA PHE A 555 3.81 16.17 -17.35
C PHE A 555 4.49 17.54 -17.34
N LEU A 556 3.75 18.62 -17.07
CA LEU A 556 4.34 19.96 -16.92
C LEU A 556 5.39 19.98 -15.81
N SER A 557 5.09 19.42 -14.63
CA SER A 557 6.05 19.32 -13.52
C SER A 557 7.36 18.61 -13.93
N ARG A 558 7.26 17.53 -14.72
CA ARG A 558 8.42 16.81 -15.26
C ARG A 558 9.19 17.64 -16.30
N MET A 559 8.50 18.32 -17.20
CA MET A 559 9.14 19.16 -18.22
C MET A 559 9.85 20.37 -17.60
N LEU A 560 9.22 21.04 -16.63
CA LEU A 560 9.81 22.14 -15.84
C LEU A 560 11.08 21.72 -15.09
N SER A 561 11.24 20.43 -14.80
CA SER A 561 12.43 19.90 -14.12
C SER A 561 13.60 19.63 -15.08
N GLN A 562 13.37 19.60 -16.40
CA GLN A 562 14.42 19.34 -17.40
C GLN A 562 15.21 20.62 -17.70
N LYS A 563 16.54 20.53 -17.60
CA LYS A 563 17.43 21.62 -18.00
C LYS A 563 17.30 21.86 -19.51
N ASN A 564 17.22 23.13 -19.91
CA ASN A 564 17.25 23.59 -21.31
C ASN A 564 16.06 23.13 -22.20
N LEU A 565 15.01 22.52 -21.64
CA LEU A 565 13.81 22.20 -22.41
C LEU A 565 12.95 23.45 -22.61
N ILE A 566 12.65 24.14 -21.51
CA ILE A 566 11.97 25.43 -21.48
C ILE A 566 13.05 26.50 -21.43
N LYS A 567 12.99 27.46 -22.35
CA LYS A 567 14.07 28.43 -22.61
C LYS A 567 14.12 29.53 -21.56
N ASP A 568 12.95 29.99 -21.15
CA ASP A 568 12.78 31.16 -20.31
C ASP A 568 11.47 31.07 -19.49
N GLN A 569 11.23 32.11 -18.70
CA GLN A 569 10.08 32.22 -17.81
C GLN A 569 8.77 32.41 -18.58
N GLU A 570 8.79 33.17 -19.67
CA GLU A 570 7.60 33.46 -20.48
C GLU A 570 7.02 32.15 -21.04
N GLU A 571 7.89 31.28 -21.57
CA GLU A 571 7.50 29.96 -22.05
C GLU A 571 6.97 29.07 -20.91
N ALA A 572 7.56 29.13 -19.71
CA ALA A 572 7.05 28.39 -18.54
C ALA A 572 5.65 28.89 -18.11
N LEU A 573 5.48 30.21 -17.99
CA LEU A 573 4.24 30.85 -17.58
C LEU A 573 3.11 30.61 -18.57
N LYS A 574 3.40 30.55 -19.88
CA LYS A 574 2.42 30.18 -20.91
C LYS A 574 1.71 28.86 -20.57
N PHE A 575 2.46 27.83 -20.18
CA PHE A 575 1.87 26.52 -19.85
C PHE A 575 1.17 26.52 -18.48
N VAL A 576 1.75 27.20 -17.49
CA VAL A 576 1.16 27.38 -16.16
C VAL A 576 -0.20 28.07 -16.26
N ASN A 577 -0.26 29.22 -16.93
CA ASN A 577 -1.48 30.00 -17.12
C ASN A 577 -2.55 29.21 -17.88
N ARG A 578 -2.15 28.38 -18.86
CA ARG A 578 -3.08 27.49 -19.55
C ARG A 578 -3.78 26.52 -18.58
N LEU A 579 -3.03 25.87 -17.69
CA LEU A 579 -3.62 24.95 -16.70
C LEU A 579 -4.55 25.69 -15.74
N ILE A 580 -4.16 26.89 -15.30
CA ILE A 580 -4.98 27.70 -14.41
C ILE A 580 -6.28 28.15 -15.09
N HIS A 581 -6.22 28.61 -16.35
CA HIS A 581 -7.41 28.99 -17.12
C HIS A 581 -8.33 27.80 -17.39
N LYS A 582 -7.78 26.59 -17.52
CA LYS A 582 -8.55 25.33 -17.60
C LYS A 582 -9.20 24.93 -16.26
N ASN A 583 -8.93 25.66 -15.18
CA ASN A 583 -9.38 25.35 -13.82
C ASN A 583 -8.79 24.03 -13.29
N ASN A 584 -7.57 23.69 -13.70
CA ASN A 584 -6.88 22.49 -13.25
C ASN A 584 -6.50 22.61 -11.76
N ARG A 585 -7.12 21.79 -10.92
CA ARG A 585 -6.93 21.82 -9.46
C ARG A 585 -5.74 21.00 -8.97
N ASN A 586 -5.12 20.20 -9.83
CA ASN A 586 -3.93 19.44 -9.46
C ASN A 586 -2.70 20.36 -9.47
N THR A 587 -2.23 20.77 -8.29
CA THR A 587 -1.22 21.83 -8.16
C THR A 587 0.23 21.36 -8.19
N ILE A 588 0.52 20.10 -8.55
CA ILE A 588 1.88 19.51 -8.51
C ILE A 588 2.91 20.31 -9.34
N TYR A 589 2.47 20.97 -10.43
CA TYR A 589 3.34 21.80 -11.27
C TYR A 589 3.81 23.09 -10.57
N LEU A 590 3.03 23.65 -9.64
CA LEU A 590 3.38 24.89 -8.92
C LEU A 590 4.60 24.68 -8.02
N ASN A 591 4.76 23.50 -7.42
CA ASN A 591 5.93 23.16 -6.62
C ASN A 591 7.24 23.25 -7.43
N LYS A 592 7.18 22.91 -8.73
CA LYS A 592 8.33 23.01 -9.64
C LYS A 592 8.53 24.42 -10.17
N LEU A 593 7.47 25.21 -10.32
CA LEU A 593 7.57 26.62 -10.63
C LEU A 593 8.36 27.39 -9.55
N ILE A 594 8.13 27.08 -8.27
CA ILE A 594 8.93 27.66 -7.16
C ILE A 594 10.42 27.31 -7.30
N SER A 595 10.72 26.06 -7.65
CA SER A 595 12.10 25.61 -7.86
C SER A 595 12.75 26.27 -9.07
N LEU A 596 11.97 26.56 -10.11
CA LEU A 596 12.39 27.31 -11.28
C LEU A 596 12.64 28.78 -10.97
N HIS A 597 11.80 29.42 -10.14
CA HIS A 597 12.02 30.80 -9.70
C HIS A 597 13.42 30.98 -9.07
N LYS A 598 13.94 29.97 -8.37
CA LYS A 598 15.32 30.00 -7.84
C LYS A 598 16.40 30.02 -8.94
N ARG A 599 16.13 29.46 -10.12
CA ARG A 599 17.06 29.40 -11.26
C ARG A 599 16.88 30.57 -12.22
N TYR A 600 15.64 30.93 -12.46
CA TYR A 600 15.19 32.03 -13.28
C TYR A 600 14.17 32.82 -12.44
N PRO A 601 14.58 33.89 -11.74
CA PRO A 601 13.69 34.68 -10.88
C PRO A 601 12.60 35.38 -11.69
N LEU A 602 11.35 34.92 -11.56
CA LEU A 602 10.18 35.61 -12.11
C LEU A 602 10.17 37.05 -11.61
N ASP A 603 9.83 37.99 -12.49
CA ASP A 603 9.69 39.37 -12.04
C ASP A 603 8.47 39.54 -11.12
N ASN A 604 8.43 40.65 -10.39
CA ASN A 604 7.36 40.88 -9.42
C ASN A 604 5.99 41.03 -10.10
N ALA A 605 5.93 41.54 -11.33
CA ALA A 605 4.67 41.73 -12.04
C ALA A 605 4.05 40.38 -12.41
N ASP A 606 4.86 39.46 -12.94
CA ASP A 606 4.47 38.10 -13.28
C ASP A 606 3.99 37.32 -12.04
N ILE A 607 4.71 37.43 -10.92
CA ILE A 607 4.32 36.77 -9.67
C ILE A 607 2.97 37.28 -9.20
N ILE A 608 2.77 38.60 -9.20
CA ILE A 608 1.50 39.24 -8.78
C ILE A 608 0.35 38.82 -9.69
N GLU A 609 0.56 38.84 -11.01
CA GLU A 609 -0.45 38.40 -11.99
C GLU A 609 -0.81 36.93 -11.80
N LEU A 610 0.20 36.06 -11.64
CA LEU A 610 0.01 34.65 -11.37
C LEU A 610 -0.76 34.40 -10.07
N GLY A 611 -0.42 35.13 -9.00
CA GLY A 611 -1.13 35.08 -7.72
C GLY A 611 -2.60 35.49 -7.87
N LYS A 612 -2.87 36.61 -8.54
CA LYS A 612 -4.24 37.05 -8.83
C LYS A 612 -5.02 35.99 -9.61
N LEU A 613 -4.38 35.39 -10.61
CA LEU A 613 -5.04 34.38 -11.43
C LEU A 613 -5.35 33.09 -10.64
N LEU A 614 -4.41 32.60 -9.83
CA LEU A 614 -4.62 31.44 -8.95
C LEU A 614 -5.72 31.70 -7.92
N TRP A 615 -5.73 32.93 -7.39
CA TRP A 615 -6.76 33.43 -6.48
C TRP A 615 -8.14 33.42 -7.13
N GLU A 616 -8.31 34.08 -8.28
CA GLU A 616 -9.58 34.14 -9.03
C GLU A 616 -10.11 32.76 -9.38
N LYS A 617 -9.21 31.81 -9.68
CA LYS A 617 -9.56 30.41 -9.98
C LYS A 617 -9.71 29.52 -8.75
N ARG A 618 -9.49 30.05 -7.54
CA ARG A 618 -9.56 29.32 -6.26
C ARG A 618 -8.67 28.08 -6.26
N ILE A 619 -7.43 28.23 -6.75
CA ILE A 619 -6.42 27.17 -6.78
C ILE A 619 -5.45 27.39 -5.61
N PHE A 620 -5.50 26.49 -4.63
CA PHE A 620 -4.69 26.59 -3.41
C PHE A 620 -3.54 25.57 -3.43
N ASN A 621 -2.32 26.07 -3.45
CA ASN A 621 -1.11 25.28 -3.22
C ASN A 621 -0.34 25.87 -2.06
N GLU A 622 -0.19 25.08 -1.01
CA GLU A 622 0.41 25.49 0.25
C GLU A 622 1.80 26.13 0.05
N LEU A 623 2.70 25.44 -0.63
CA LEU A 623 4.08 25.88 -0.83
C LEU A 623 4.17 27.13 -1.71
N PHE A 624 3.34 27.21 -2.75
CA PHE A 624 3.32 28.35 -3.64
C PHE A 624 2.89 29.60 -2.89
N TRP A 625 1.81 29.54 -2.12
CA TRP A 625 1.29 30.71 -1.41
C TRP A 625 2.24 31.22 -0.33
N ASP A 626 2.92 30.33 0.41
CA ASP A 626 3.97 30.74 1.35
C ASP A 626 5.09 31.50 0.64
N MET A 627 5.55 30.99 -0.50
CA MET A 627 6.61 31.62 -1.27
C MET A 627 6.15 32.91 -1.96
N TYR A 628 4.93 32.96 -2.47
CA TYR A 628 4.31 34.13 -3.08
C TYR A 628 4.28 35.30 -2.09
N PHE A 629 3.74 35.07 -0.88
CA PHE A 629 3.69 36.13 0.12
C PHE A 629 5.09 36.52 0.59
N TYR A 630 6.01 35.56 0.76
CA TYR A 630 7.41 35.87 1.07
C TYR A 630 8.10 36.74 0.00
N TRP A 631 7.84 36.50 -1.29
CA TRP A 631 8.41 37.28 -2.38
C TRP A 631 7.86 38.70 -2.44
N ILE A 632 6.56 38.87 -2.19
CA ILE A 632 5.91 40.17 -2.33
C ILE A 632 6.02 41.03 -1.07
N ASP A 633 5.99 40.44 0.12
CA ASP A 633 6.14 41.16 1.42
C ASP A 633 7.47 41.94 1.50
N LYS A 634 8.53 41.45 0.82
CA LYS A 634 9.80 42.18 0.70
C LYS A 634 9.72 43.49 -0.08
N ASN A 635 8.63 43.72 -0.81
CA ASN A 635 8.56 44.76 -1.83
C ASN A 635 7.28 45.62 -1.77
N ASP A 636 6.42 45.48 -0.74
CA ASP A 636 5.20 46.28 -0.53
C ASP A 636 4.17 46.27 -1.70
N TYR A 637 4.17 45.24 -2.56
CA TYR A 637 3.36 45.27 -3.81
C TYR A 637 1.92 44.73 -3.69
N ILE A 638 1.52 44.05 -2.60
CA ILE A 638 0.12 43.65 -2.47
C ILE A 638 -0.69 44.89 -2.08
N SER A 639 -1.59 45.32 -2.97
CA SER A 639 -2.54 46.39 -2.64
C SER A 639 -3.38 45.95 -1.45
N ASN A 640 -3.45 46.80 -0.42
CA ASN A 640 -4.31 46.60 0.75
C ASN A 640 -5.73 46.19 0.38
N ASP A 641 -6.26 46.69 -0.74
CA ASP A 641 -7.58 46.37 -1.27
C ASP A 641 -7.80 44.87 -1.50
N ILE A 642 -6.78 44.16 -2.01
CA ILE A 642 -6.85 42.70 -2.23
C ILE A 642 -6.90 42.01 -0.88
N ILE A 643 -6.01 42.35 0.04
CA ILE A 643 -5.99 41.78 1.39
C ILE A 643 -7.33 42.02 2.11
N GLU A 644 -7.92 43.21 1.96
CA GLU A 644 -9.24 43.53 2.49
C GLU A 644 -10.35 42.66 1.89
N GLU A 645 -10.29 42.39 0.58
CA GLU A 645 -11.22 41.50 -0.11
C GLU A 645 -11.12 40.05 0.39
N ILE A 646 -9.90 39.53 0.54
CA ILE A 646 -9.63 38.18 1.09
C ILE A 646 -10.11 38.10 2.54
N LEU A 647 -9.76 39.11 3.34
CA LEU A 647 -10.08 39.20 4.76
C LEU A 647 -11.44 39.88 4.97
N ASN A 648 -12.36 39.74 4.01
CA ASN A 648 -13.76 40.02 4.22
C ASN A 648 -14.44 38.76 4.77
N LYS A 649 -15.14 38.94 5.90
CA LYS A 649 -15.87 37.89 6.58
C LYS A 649 -16.87 37.17 5.67
N ASP A 650 -17.51 37.90 4.78
CA ASP A 650 -18.55 37.36 3.89
C ASP A 650 -17.97 36.38 2.86
N ASN A 651 -16.65 36.44 2.61
CA ASN A 651 -15.95 35.57 1.66
C ASN A 651 -15.26 34.37 2.34
N LEU A 652 -15.36 34.21 3.67
CA LEU A 652 -14.66 33.16 4.42
C LEU A 652 -14.92 31.75 3.90
N SER A 653 -16.17 31.47 3.50
CA SER A 653 -16.55 30.15 2.96
C SER A 653 -15.97 29.87 1.57
N GLU A 654 -15.39 30.86 0.92
CA GLU A 654 -14.85 30.77 -0.43
C GLU A 654 -13.38 30.32 -0.47
N PHE A 655 -12.69 30.33 0.68
CA PHE A 655 -11.24 30.13 0.76
C PHE A 655 -10.86 29.00 1.72
N GLU A 656 -9.75 28.34 1.41
CA GLU A 656 -9.15 27.39 2.33
C GLU A 656 -8.60 28.11 3.58
N PRO A 657 -8.89 27.64 4.80
CA PRO A 657 -8.43 28.29 6.03
C PRO A 657 -6.91 28.42 6.16
N SER A 658 -6.16 27.44 5.64
CA SER A 658 -4.70 27.48 5.55
C SER A 658 -4.20 28.69 4.73
N PHE A 659 -4.87 29.00 3.63
CA PHE A 659 -4.58 30.16 2.79
C PHE A 659 -4.88 31.47 3.52
N ILE A 660 -6.03 31.57 4.20
CA ILE A 660 -6.40 32.76 5.00
C ILE A 660 -5.35 33.03 6.09
N ILE A 661 -4.89 31.99 6.78
CA ILE A 661 -3.83 32.12 7.82
C ILE A 661 -2.55 32.70 7.22
N LYS A 662 -2.17 32.31 6.00
CA LYS A 662 -0.99 32.83 5.30
C LYS A 662 -1.15 34.31 4.97
N VAL A 663 -2.31 34.72 4.47
CA VAL A 663 -2.64 36.13 4.22
C VAL A 663 -2.53 36.94 5.51
N LEU A 664 -3.06 36.43 6.63
CA LEU A 664 -2.95 37.10 7.93
C LEU A 664 -1.52 37.19 8.49
N ARG A 665 -0.67 36.21 8.16
CA ARG A 665 0.75 36.22 8.57
C ARG A 665 1.54 37.31 7.85
N HIS A 666 1.22 37.53 6.57
CA HIS A 666 1.97 38.42 5.69
C HIS A 666 1.31 39.79 5.47
N THR A 667 0.11 40.06 6.01
CA THR A 667 -0.45 41.41 5.97
C THR A 667 0.27 42.35 6.93
N SER A 668 0.82 43.43 6.37
CA SER A 668 1.38 44.56 7.12
C SER A 668 0.30 45.53 7.63
N ASN A 669 -0.90 45.50 7.06
CA ASN A 669 -2.04 46.31 7.50
C ASN A 669 -2.68 45.72 8.77
N HIS A 670 -2.23 46.22 9.91
CA HIS A 670 -2.71 45.81 11.22
C HIS A 670 -4.21 46.07 11.42
N ASP A 671 -4.76 47.15 10.88
CA ASP A 671 -6.18 47.49 11.07
C ASP A 671 -7.10 46.48 10.38
N VAL A 672 -6.78 46.10 9.14
CA VAL A 672 -7.50 45.04 8.41
C VAL A 672 -7.38 43.72 9.13
N LYS A 673 -6.15 43.35 9.52
CA LYS A 673 -5.85 42.12 10.25
C LYS A 673 -6.67 42.02 11.54
N TYR A 674 -6.66 43.07 12.37
CA TYR A 674 -7.38 43.07 13.64
C TYR A 674 -8.89 43.16 13.46
N ARG A 675 -9.41 43.91 12.47
CA ARG A 675 -10.84 43.89 12.13
C ARG A 675 -11.31 42.49 11.77
N PHE A 676 -10.58 41.78 10.92
CA PHE A 676 -10.90 40.41 10.54
C PHE A 676 -10.82 39.43 11.72
N ILE A 677 -9.71 39.45 12.46
CA ILE A 677 -9.53 38.62 13.67
C ILE A 677 -10.70 38.83 14.63
N ASN A 678 -11.06 40.09 14.88
CA ASN A 678 -12.17 40.42 15.76
C ASN A 678 -13.49 39.88 15.23
N SER A 679 -13.75 40.02 13.93
CA SER A 679 -14.95 39.53 13.26
C SER A 679 -15.10 37.99 13.34
N VAL A 680 -14.00 37.24 13.18
CA VAL A 680 -13.97 35.79 13.35
C VAL A 680 -14.28 35.41 14.80
N LEU A 681 -13.66 36.10 15.76
CA LEU A 681 -13.84 35.83 17.19
C LEU A 681 -15.25 36.21 17.71
N ASP A 682 -15.88 37.25 17.15
CA ASP A 682 -17.23 37.68 17.54
C ASP A 682 -18.32 36.71 17.08
N ASN A 683 -18.03 35.86 16.08
CA ASN A 683 -18.95 34.87 15.52
C ASN A 683 -18.78 33.44 16.08
N SER A 684 -17.95 33.30 17.11
CA SER A 684 -17.32 32.06 17.60
C SER A 684 -18.23 30.91 18.05
N ILE A 685 -19.54 31.14 18.24
CA ILE A 685 -20.44 30.16 18.88
C ILE A 685 -21.29 29.38 17.85
N SER A 686 -21.29 29.73 16.55
CA SER A 686 -22.23 29.08 15.60
C SER A 686 -21.69 28.63 14.23
N ASN A 687 -20.54 29.09 13.72
CA ASN A 687 -20.25 28.91 12.29
C ASN A 687 -18.80 28.62 11.84
N SER A 688 -17.77 28.60 12.71
CA SER A 688 -16.42 28.28 12.22
C SER A 688 -16.21 26.77 12.14
N LYS A 689 -16.46 26.18 10.96
CA LYS A 689 -16.15 24.77 10.64
C LYS A 689 -14.65 24.45 10.66
N ASP A 690 -13.76 25.44 10.85
CA ASP A 690 -12.31 25.25 10.85
C ASP A 690 -11.66 25.79 12.14
N GLY A 691 -11.18 24.87 12.97
CA GLY A 691 -10.54 25.20 14.25
C GLY A 691 -9.14 25.79 14.13
N GLY A 692 -8.45 25.61 13.01
CA GLY A 692 -7.11 26.14 12.77
C GLY A 692 -7.11 27.65 12.60
N LEU A 693 -8.00 28.18 11.75
CA LEU A 693 -8.16 29.62 11.56
C LEU A 693 -8.60 30.31 12.85
N PHE A 694 -9.59 29.73 13.54
CA PHE A 694 -10.09 30.25 14.81
C PHE A 694 -8.97 30.35 15.85
N SER A 695 -8.25 29.24 16.04
CA SER A 695 -7.10 29.13 16.93
C SER A 695 -6.02 30.17 16.60
N TYR A 696 -5.74 30.39 15.31
CA TYR A 696 -4.82 31.44 14.88
C TYR A 696 -5.33 32.83 15.28
N CYS A 697 -6.57 33.20 14.93
CA CYS A 697 -7.18 34.49 15.29
C CYS A 697 -7.16 34.76 16.80
N LEU A 698 -7.52 33.77 17.62
CA LEU A 698 -7.52 33.89 19.09
C LEU A 698 -6.12 34.22 19.63
N SER A 699 -5.08 33.62 19.05
CA SER A 699 -3.70 33.88 19.45
C SER A 699 -3.15 35.24 19.00
N GLN A 700 -3.73 35.81 17.94
CA GLN A 700 -3.23 37.05 17.32
C GLN A 700 -3.99 38.30 17.76
N THR A 701 -5.15 38.19 18.41
CA THR A 701 -5.82 39.39 18.95
C THR A 701 -5.01 40.01 20.10
N ASN A 702 -4.95 41.33 20.14
CA ASN A 702 -4.30 42.09 21.21
C ASN A 702 -5.25 42.38 22.39
N GLN A 703 -6.54 42.04 22.27
CA GLN A 703 -7.55 42.31 23.28
C GLN A 703 -7.63 41.14 24.28
N LYS A 704 -6.86 41.22 25.38
CA LYS A 704 -6.85 40.21 26.45
C LYS A 704 -8.25 39.90 27.03
N GLU A 705 -9.09 40.92 27.14
CA GLU A 705 -10.47 40.76 27.61
C GLU A 705 -11.32 39.97 26.62
N LYS A 706 -11.19 40.25 25.32
CA LYS A 706 -11.87 39.48 24.27
C LYS A 706 -11.41 38.04 24.22
N GLN A 707 -10.09 37.79 24.36
CA GLN A 707 -9.55 36.44 24.50
C GLN A 707 -10.20 35.69 25.66
N ARG A 708 -10.31 36.33 26.83
CA ARG A 708 -10.98 35.76 28.02
C ARG A 708 -12.45 35.47 27.75
N THR A 709 -13.21 36.45 27.26
CA THR A 709 -14.65 36.30 27.00
C THR A 709 -14.94 35.19 26.00
N VAL A 710 -14.23 35.17 24.87
CA VAL A 710 -14.40 34.14 23.84
C VAL A 710 -14.02 32.75 24.37
N SER A 711 -12.90 32.66 25.10
CA SER A 711 -12.47 31.40 25.71
C SER A 711 -13.45 30.91 26.76
N ASN A 712 -14.04 31.82 27.54
CA ASN A 712 -15.06 31.49 28.52
C ASN A 712 -16.32 30.94 27.84
N ASN A 713 -16.80 31.60 26.79
CA ASN A 713 -17.96 31.16 26.03
C ASN A 713 -17.76 29.74 25.44
N ILE A 714 -16.59 29.46 24.85
CA ILE A 714 -16.26 28.14 24.28
C ILE A 714 -16.27 27.05 25.36
N LEU A 715 -15.66 27.33 26.52
CA LEU A 715 -15.51 26.34 27.61
C LEU A 715 -16.80 26.16 28.44
N GLU A 716 -17.71 27.14 28.41
CA GLU A 716 -19.00 27.07 29.09
C GLU A 716 -20.10 26.41 28.25
N ASP A 717 -19.98 26.44 26.92
CA ASP A 717 -20.89 25.80 25.96
C ASP A 717 -20.97 24.28 26.18
N LYS A 718 -22.20 23.75 26.20
CA LYS A 718 -22.51 22.35 26.47
C LYS A 718 -22.02 21.40 25.38
N ASN A 719 -21.98 21.82 24.12
CA ASN A 719 -21.53 20.96 23.01
C ASN A 719 -20.04 20.65 23.12
N TRP A 720 -19.25 21.62 23.60
CA TRP A 720 -17.83 21.41 23.88
C TRP A 720 -17.64 20.49 25.08
N LYS A 721 -18.46 20.59 26.14
CA LYS A 721 -18.51 19.66 27.29
C LYS A 721 -18.73 18.19 26.90
N GLU A 722 -19.44 17.93 25.82
CA GLU A 722 -19.62 16.56 25.27
C GLU A 722 -18.41 16.12 24.44
N LEU A 723 -17.82 17.00 23.62
CA LEU A 723 -16.52 16.75 22.95
C LEU A 723 -15.38 16.51 23.97
N PHE A 724 -15.47 17.10 25.16
CA PHE A 724 -14.58 16.84 26.29
C PHE A 724 -14.75 15.41 26.84
N ILE A 725 -15.85 14.69 26.58
CA ILE A 725 -16.14 13.36 27.13
C ILE A 725 -15.74 12.24 26.16
N ASP A 726 -15.90 12.43 24.85
CA ASP A 726 -15.75 11.39 23.80
C ASP A 726 -14.35 11.26 23.16
N ILE A 727 -13.29 11.79 23.77
CA ILE A 727 -11.90 11.79 23.23
C ILE A 727 -11.33 10.36 23.02
N SER A 728 -12.03 9.30 23.43
CA SER A 728 -11.43 7.96 23.61
C SER A 728 -11.41 7.01 22.41
N GLU A 729 -11.92 7.32 21.21
CA GLU A 729 -12.03 6.28 20.15
C GLU A 729 -11.40 6.56 18.77
N GLU A 730 -11.31 7.78 18.21
CA GLU A 730 -10.60 8.01 16.92
C GLU A 730 -9.88 9.39 16.82
N PRO A 731 -8.53 9.48 16.76
CA PRO A 731 -7.82 10.75 17.03
C PRO A 731 -7.60 11.71 15.83
N ARG A 732 -7.92 11.36 14.59
CA ARG A 732 -7.35 12.09 13.42
C ARG A 732 -8.18 13.29 12.94
N ASP A 733 -9.50 13.26 13.05
CA ASP A 733 -10.34 14.33 12.47
C ASP A 733 -10.60 15.51 13.43
N ASP A 734 -10.28 15.38 14.72
CA ASP A 734 -10.62 16.38 15.77
C ASP A 734 -9.42 17.17 16.36
N ILE A 735 -8.20 17.03 15.82
CA ILE A 735 -7.00 17.77 16.29
C ILE A 735 -7.24 19.29 16.34
N TRP A 736 -8.01 19.83 15.39
CA TRP A 736 -8.33 21.26 15.34
C TRP A 736 -9.26 21.70 16.46
N ASN A 737 -10.25 20.89 16.82
CA ASN A 737 -11.13 21.15 17.96
C ASN A 737 -10.34 21.14 19.27
N PHE A 738 -9.37 20.24 19.38
CA PHE A 738 -8.45 20.19 20.50
C PHE A 738 -7.56 21.45 20.60
N MET A 739 -7.05 21.93 19.47
CA MET A 739 -6.27 23.18 19.37
C MET A 739 -7.07 24.41 19.84
N ILE A 740 -8.37 24.47 19.55
CA ILE A 740 -9.25 25.56 20.04
C ILE A 740 -9.36 25.49 21.55
N VAL A 741 -9.64 24.30 22.10
CA VAL A 741 -9.80 24.08 23.54
C VAL A 741 -8.55 24.49 24.31
N LEU A 742 -7.36 24.07 23.88
CA LEU A 742 -6.12 24.42 24.57
C LEU A 742 -5.81 25.91 24.52
N LYS A 743 -5.95 26.54 23.35
CA LYS A 743 -5.75 28.00 23.28
C LYS A 743 -6.78 28.74 24.11
N SER A 744 -8.01 28.25 24.18
CA SER A 744 -9.04 28.83 25.04
C SER A 744 -8.69 28.69 26.52
N LEU A 745 -8.20 27.53 26.94
CA LEU A 745 -7.73 27.30 28.32
C LEU A 745 -6.62 28.27 28.73
N ARG A 746 -5.73 28.66 27.82
CA ARG A 746 -4.71 29.67 28.11
C ARG A 746 -5.31 30.99 28.58
N TYR A 747 -6.42 31.42 28.00
CA TYR A 747 -7.07 32.69 28.32
C TYR A 747 -8.27 32.57 29.26
N TYR A 748 -8.73 31.37 29.59
CA TYR A 748 -9.85 31.17 30.52
C TYR A 748 -9.57 31.76 31.92
N SER A 749 -10.58 32.33 32.57
CA SER A 749 -10.38 33.05 33.84
C SER A 749 -10.34 32.17 35.08
N ASP A 750 -11.04 31.03 35.08
CA ASP A 750 -11.14 30.17 36.26
C ASP A 750 -10.01 29.13 36.29
N VAL A 751 -9.11 29.32 37.26
CA VAL A 751 -7.92 28.50 37.49
C VAL A 751 -8.27 27.08 37.91
N GLU A 752 -9.38 26.85 38.62
CA GLU A 752 -9.78 25.52 39.07
C GLU A 752 -10.27 24.66 37.92
N VAL A 753 -10.94 25.24 36.92
CA VAL A 753 -11.29 24.53 35.69
C VAL A 753 -10.05 24.16 34.89
N LYS A 754 -9.08 25.06 34.75
CA LYS A 754 -7.80 24.74 34.08
C LYS A 754 -7.08 23.58 34.76
N LYS A 755 -6.99 23.62 36.09
CA LYS A 755 -6.43 22.53 36.92
C LYS A 755 -7.18 21.23 36.69
N LYS A 756 -8.51 21.25 36.73
CA LYS A 756 -9.34 20.04 36.55
C LYS A 756 -9.16 19.44 35.16
N PHE A 757 -9.11 20.28 34.12
CA PHE A 757 -8.84 19.85 32.75
C PHE A 757 -7.44 19.24 32.63
N ALA A 758 -6.40 19.96 33.06
CA ALA A 758 -5.03 19.49 32.97
C ALA A 758 -4.83 18.17 33.71
N LYS A 759 -5.40 18.01 34.91
CA LYS A 759 -5.36 16.73 35.64
C LYS A 759 -6.04 15.60 34.88
N ARG A 760 -7.14 15.87 34.17
CA ARG A 760 -7.82 14.84 33.38
C ARG A 760 -6.94 14.36 32.23
N ILE A 761 -6.40 15.29 31.43
CA ILE A 761 -5.51 14.98 30.29
C ILE A 761 -4.27 14.21 30.76
N LEU A 762 -3.65 14.64 31.86
CA LEU A 762 -2.44 14.00 32.41
C LEU A 762 -2.70 12.62 33.03
N ASN A 763 -3.96 12.27 33.31
CA ASN A 763 -4.36 10.96 33.82
C ASN A 763 -4.86 10.02 32.72
N ASP A 764 -5.05 10.50 31.49
CA ASP A 764 -5.56 9.72 30.36
C ASP A 764 -4.47 8.87 29.68
N ASN A 765 -4.83 8.10 28.66
CA ASN A 765 -3.88 7.33 27.85
C ASN A 765 -3.05 8.27 26.94
N LEU A 766 -1.81 8.54 27.36
CA LEU A 766 -0.91 9.50 26.72
C LEU A 766 -0.53 9.17 25.28
N THR A 767 -0.66 7.91 24.86
CA THR A 767 -0.31 7.46 23.51
C THR A 767 -1.19 8.07 22.41
N SER A 768 -2.34 8.63 22.79
CA SER A 768 -3.29 9.29 21.89
C SER A 768 -3.18 10.83 21.90
N ILE A 769 -2.31 11.40 22.73
CA ILE A 769 -2.22 12.84 22.98
C ILE A 769 -0.85 13.37 22.53
N ASP A 770 -0.83 14.43 21.74
CA ASP A 770 0.41 15.06 21.29
C ASP A 770 1.22 15.69 22.44
N GLY A 771 2.56 15.61 22.39
CA GLY A 771 3.44 16.05 23.46
C GLY A 771 3.33 17.53 23.83
N TRP A 772 3.08 18.41 22.85
CA TRP A 772 2.93 19.85 23.12
C TRP A 772 1.66 20.16 23.94
N ILE A 773 0.60 19.35 23.79
CA ILE A 773 -0.64 19.46 24.55
C ILE A 773 -0.37 19.22 26.04
N ILE A 774 0.38 18.15 26.29
CA ILE A 774 0.73 17.72 27.63
C ILE A 774 1.58 18.81 28.31
N GLN A 775 2.54 19.39 27.60
CA GLN A 775 3.36 20.48 28.13
C GLN A 775 2.53 21.70 28.55
N GLU A 776 1.54 22.09 27.73
CA GLU A 776 0.65 23.19 28.06
C GLU A 776 -0.19 22.87 29.30
N CYS A 777 -0.72 21.64 29.41
CA CYS A 777 -1.44 21.17 30.61
C CYS A 777 -0.58 21.21 31.88
N LEU A 778 0.70 20.88 31.78
CA LEU A 778 1.62 20.85 32.93
C LEU A 778 1.83 22.23 33.58
N GLN A 779 1.55 23.32 32.85
CA GLN A 779 1.61 24.68 33.41
C GLN A 779 0.48 24.97 34.42
N TYR A 780 -0.60 24.18 34.38
CA TYR A 780 -1.80 24.42 35.21
C TYR A 780 -1.91 23.48 36.41
N VAL A 781 -1.04 22.49 36.56
CA VAL A 781 -1.03 21.56 37.70
C VAL A 781 -0.02 21.96 38.77
N SER A 782 -0.18 21.43 39.98
CA SER A 782 0.78 21.66 41.05
C SER A 782 2.13 21.00 40.74
N THR A 783 3.22 21.51 41.34
CA THR A 783 4.56 20.90 41.23
C THR A 783 4.54 19.41 41.58
N LYS A 784 3.78 19.02 42.61
CA LYS A 784 3.62 17.62 43.02
C LYS A 784 3.03 16.75 41.91
N GLU A 785 2.01 17.24 41.21
CA GLU A 785 1.35 16.54 40.10
C GLU A 785 2.26 16.48 38.88
N LYS A 786 2.95 17.58 38.55
CA LYS A 786 3.96 17.64 37.48
C LYS A 786 5.08 16.62 37.72
N THR A 787 5.63 16.55 38.93
CA THR A 787 6.65 15.55 39.31
C THR A 787 6.11 14.13 39.23
N SER A 788 4.88 13.89 39.67
CA SER A 788 4.23 12.57 39.57
C SER A 788 4.06 12.13 38.12
N PHE A 789 3.64 13.06 37.25
CA PHE A 789 3.49 12.81 35.82
C PHE A 789 4.83 12.50 35.15
N TYR A 790 5.86 13.31 35.38
CA TYR A 790 7.19 13.06 34.83
C TYR A 790 7.78 11.74 35.29
N LYS A 791 7.53 11.36 36.54
CA LYS A 791 7.91 10.04 37.02
C LYS A 791 7.24 8.92 36.23
N LYS A 792 5.92 9.00 36.01
CA LYS A 792 5.18 8.05 35.18
C LYS A 792 5.73 8.01 33.74
N LEU A 793 5.94 9.18 33.14
CA LEU A 793 6.41 9.33 31.76
C LEU A 793 7.78 8.66 31.54
N LEU A 794 8.74 8.91 32.43
CA LEU A 794 10.10 8.38 32.31
C LEU A 794 10.19 6.89 32.68
N GLN A 795 9.39 6.42 33.65
CA GLN A 795 9.47 5.02 34.14
C GLN A 795 8.68 4.02 33.30
N ASN A 796 7.56 4.41 32.68
CA ASN A 796 6.68 3.48 31.98
C ASN A 796 7.00 3.32 30.49
N SER A 797 8.11 3.86 29.99
CA SER A 797 8.38 3.95 28.55
C SER A 797 7.28 4.67 27.73
N GLU A 798 6.33 5.37 28.39
CA GLU A 798 5.20 6.04 27.73
C GLU A 798 5.68 7.15 26.78
N TRP A 799 6.85 7.74 27.06
CA TRP A 799 7.49 8.74 26.23
C TRP A 799 7.75 8.30 24.77
N LYS A 800 7.86 6.99 24.52
CA LYS A 800 8.08 6.42 23.18
C LYS A 800 6.89 6.62 22.26
N ASN A 801 5.68 6.62 22.83
CA ASN A 801 4.44 6.59 22.08
C ASN A 801 3.77 7.97 21.97
N ILE A 802 4.45 9.04 22.38
CA ILE A 802 3.92 10.40 22.34
C ILE A 802 4.41 11.11 21.06
N SER A 803 3.48 11.48 20.18
CA SER A 803 3.82 12.29 19.00
C SER A 803 4.45 13.61 19.45
N ASN A 804 5.54 14.04 18.80
CA ASN A 804 6.31 15.24 19.17
C ASN A 804 6.75 15.33 20.65
N GLY A 805 6.87 14.20 21.36
CA GLY A 805 7.16 14.15 22.80
C GLY A 805 8.58 14.53 23.25
N HIS A 806 9.52 14.85 22.36
CA HIS A 806 10.93 15.03 22.75
C HIS A 806 11.16 16.16 23.75
N GLU A 807 10.60 17.34 23.51
CA GLU A 807 10.76 18.48 24.42
C GLU A 807 10.09 18.20 25.77
N LEU A 808 8.96 17.46 25.75
CA LEU A 808 8.28 17.03 26.97
C LEU A 808 9.16 16.08 27.78
N THR A 809 9.76 15.09 27.13
CA THR A 809 10.67 14.13 27.76
C THR A 809 11.94 14.80 28.27
N ILE A 810 12.51 15.78 27.55
CA ILE A 810 13.66 16.56 28.02
C ILE A 810 13.31 17.39 29.24
N ASN A 811 12.15 18.06 29.24
CA ASN A 811 11.68 18.81 30.41
C ASN A 811 11.42 17.89 31.60
N ALA A 812 10.83 16.71 31.36
CA ALA A 812 10.63 15.69 32.38
C ALA A 812 11.96 15.19 32.95
N PHE A 813 12.92 14.92 32.05
CA PHE A 813 14.25 14.47 32.41
C PHE A 813 14.98 15.52 33.23
N ASN A 814 14.99 16.79 32.82
CA ASN A 814 15.66 17.88 33.53
C ASN A 814 15.12 18.08 34.95
N ASP A 815 13.80 17.97 35.13
CA ASP A 815 13.10 18.11 36.42
C ASP A 815 13.12 16.82 37.28
N ALA A 816 13.67 15.71 36.76
CA ALA A 816 13.76 14.44 37.47
C ALA A 816 14.86 14.42 38.55
N THR A 817 14.69 13.55 39.55
CA THR A 817 15.75 13.29 40.53
C THR A 817 16.96 12.63 39.85
N GLN A 818 18.15 12.76 40.46
CA GLN A 818 19.37 12.15 39.92
C GLN A 818 19.18 10.63 39.67
N GLN A 819 18.59 9.93 40.63
CA GLN A 819 18.29 8.50 40.49
C GLN A 819 17.40 8.21 39.26
N MET A 820 16.36 8.99 39.03
CA MET A 820 15.47 8.80 37.88
C MET A 820 16.17 9.13 36.55
N LYS A 821 17.08 10.12 36.54
CA LYS A 821 17.90 10.44 35.37
C LYS A 821 18.82 9.27 35.02
N ASP A 822 19.47 8.71 36.03
CA ASP A 822 20.38 7.57 35.85
C ASP A 822 19.61 6.33 35.37
N GLU A 823 18.48 6.00 35.99
CA GLU A 823 17.59 4.89 35.60
C GLU A 823 17.09 5.05 34.16
N PHE A 824 16.51 6.21 33.83
CA PHE A 824 16.01 6.49 32.48
C PHE A 824 17.11 6.43 31.43
N ALA A 825 18.28 7.01 31.71
CA ALA A 825 19.39 7.01 30.76
C ALA A 825 19.89 5.57 30.53
N ILE A 826 20.08 4.79 31.60
CA ILE A 826 20.47 3.38 31.48
C ILE A 826 19.46 2.60 30.63
N ASP A 827 18.16 2.76 30.89
CA ASP A 827 17.11 2.07 30.14
C ASP A 827 17.07 2.52 28.68
N LEU A 828 17.17 3.83 28.41
CA LEU A 828 17.21 4.38 27.06
C LEU A 828 18.35 3.79 26.23
N PHE A 829 19.57 3.75 26.80
CA PHE A 829 20.75 3.29 26.07
C PHE A 829 20.84 1.75 25.97
N LYS A 830 20.17 1.01 26.85
CA LYS A 830 20.10 -0.47 26.77
C LYS A 830 18.99 -0.99 25.86
N SER A 831 17.95 -0.21 25.61
CA SER A 831 16.70 -0.72 25.03
C SER A 831 16.66 -0.75 23.50
N ALA A 832 17.75 -0.38 22.79
CA ALA A 832 17.80 -0.18 21.33
C ALA A 832 16.76 0.82 20.75
N ASP A 833 15.73 1.19 21.52
CA ASP A 833 14.62 2.09 21.19
C ASP A 833 15.05 3.49 20.78
N TRP A 834 16.30 3.89 21.08
CA TRP A 834 16.88 5.13 20.62
C TRP A 834 17.07 5.19 19.09
N LYS A 835 17.05 4.04 18.39
CA LYS A 835 17.22 3.91 16.94
C LYS A 835 15.96 4.30 16.14
N ASP A 836 14.77 3.95 16.65
CA ASP A 836 13.50 4.02 15.92
C ASP A 836 12.82 5.40 15.97
N HIS A 837 13.35 6.33 16.75
CA HIS A 837 12.74 7.64 16.93
C HIS A 837 13.52 8.76 16.24
N LEU A 838 12.92 9.36 15.20
CA LEU A 838 13.32 10.64 14.57
C LEU A 838 13.62 11.76 15.59
N ASN A 839 13.01 11.66 16.77
CA ASN A 839 13.08 12.60 17.88
C ASN A 839 14.05 12.17 19.01
N GLY A 840 14.59 10.94 18.97
CA GLY A 840 15.47 10.38 19.99
C GLY A 840 16.78 11.14 20.14
N VAL A 841 17.22 11.81 19.07
CA VAL A 841 18.47 12.59 19.02
C VAL A 841 18.62 13.56 20.21
N TYR A 842 17.60 14.38 20.45
CA TYR A 842 17.67 15.41 21.49
C TYR A 842 17.63 14.83 22.91
N ILE A 843 16.98 13.68 23.08
CA ILE A 843 16.89 12.98 24.37
C ILE A 843 18.24 12.32 24.68
N ILE A 844 18.85 11.64 23.71
CA ILE A 844 20.20 11.06 23.80
C ILE A 844 21.20 12.12 24.23
N GLU A 845 21.14 13.30 23.61
CA GLU A 845 22.04 14.41 23.89
C GLU A 845 22.06 14.81 25.38
N HIS A 846 20.90 14.75 26.04
CA HIS A 846 20.75 15.09 27.46
C HIS A 846 21.07 13.90 28.37
N ALA A 847 20.59 12.71 27.99
CA ALA A 847 20.70 11.50 28.79
C ALA A 847 22.12 10.92 28.83
N ILE A 848 22.94 11.13 27.78
CA ILE A 848 24.28 10.52 27.69
C ILE A 848 25.16 10.88 28.88
N ASN A 849 24.99 12.04 29.51
CA ASN A 849 25.81 12.43 30.67
C ASN A 849 25.49 11.65 31.96
N TYR A 850 24.42 10.85 31.97
CA TYR A 850 23.88 10.17 33.15
C TYR A 850 24.05 8.65 33.11
N VAL A 851 24.58 8.09 32.02
CA VAL A 851 24.89 6.66 31.94
C VAL A 851 26.28 6.32 32.48
N PRO A 852 26.44 5.12 33.08
CA PRO A 852 27.74 4.54 33.38
C PRO A 852 28.64 4.45 32.14
N TYR A 853 29.95 4.42 32.38
CA TYR A 853 30.98 4.42 31.34
C TYR A 853 30.78 3.29 30.33
N GLU A 854 30.50 2.09 30.82
CA GLU A 854 30.37 0.87 30.05
C GLU A 854 29.18 0.95 29.08
N THR A 855 28.02 1.37 29.59
CA THR A 855 26.80 1.57 28.78
C THR A 855 26.97 2.66 27.74
N LYS A 856 27.67 3.75 28.08
CA LYS A 856 28.00 4.80 27.12
C LYS A 856 28.93 4.31 26.02
N ARG A 857 29.93 3.50 26.37
CA ARG A 857 30.87 2.90 25.42
C ARG A 857 30.16 1.93 24.47
N GLU A 858 29.28 1.08 25.00
CA GLU A 858 28.44 0.17 24.20
C GLU A 858 27.57 0.95 23.21
N PHE A 859 26.88 2.00 23.68
CA PHE A 859 26.10 2.89 22.81
C PHE A 859 26.95 3.52 21.71
N ILE A 860 28.15 4.05 22.03
CA ILE A 860 29.01 4.68 21.02
C ILE A 860 29.40 3.66 19.94
N ILE A 861 29.80 2.45 20.33
CA ILE A 861 30.15 1.39 19.39
C ILE A 861 28.93 1.07 18.50
N GLU A 862 27.78 0.81 19.11
CA GLU A 862 26.55 0.48 18.41
C GLU A 862 26.06 1.61 17.50
N TYR A 863 26.22 2.86 17.92
CA TYR A 863 25.88 4.05 17.13
C TYR A 863 26.72 4.13 15.85
N PHE A 864 28.02 3.91 15.95
CA PHE A 864 28.93 3.93 14.80
C PHE A 864 28.83 2.68 13.92
N GLU A 865 28.35 1.56 14.46
CA GLU A 865 28.06 0.34 13.69
C GLU A 865 26.68 0.36 13.03
N SER A 866 25.72 1.12 13.59
CA SER A 866 24.38 1.23 13.03
C SER A 866 24.36 2.07 11.74
N SER A 867 23.61 1.61 10.74
CA SER A 867 23.30 2.32 9.49
C SER A 867 22.29 3.46 9.70
N TRP A 868 22.39 4.19 10.83
CA TRP A 868 21.45 5.25 11.16
C TRP A 868 21.56 6.37 10.11
N THR A 869 20.51 6.54 9.33
CA THR A 869 20.53 7.31 8.07
C THR A 869 20.50 8.83 8.26
N ASN A 870 20.42 9.31 9.50
CA ASN A 870 20.30 10.74 9.80
C ASN A 870 21.06 11.14 11.09
N PRO A 871 22.38 10.90 11.19
CA PRO A 871 23.14 11.32 12.35
C PRO A 871 23.22 12.85 12.32
N LYS A 872 22.57 13.52 13.30
CA LYS A 872 22.89 14.93 13.51
C LYS A 872 24.34 15.04 13.93
N ASP A 873 25.07 15.96 13.29
CA ASP A 873 26.49 16.18 13.52
C ASP A 873 26.78 16.43 15.02
N ASP A 874 25.81 16.92 15.80
CA ASP A 874 25.92 17.17 17.24
C ASP A 874 26.11 15.91 18.12
N ILE A 875 25.34 14.83 17.92
CA ILE A 875 25.54 13.58 18.70
C ILE A 875 26.89 12.99 18.36
N TYR A 876 27.19 12.96 17.07
CA TYR A 876 28.44 12.48 16.54
C TYR A 876 29.63 13.24 17.17
N ASN A 877 29.56 14.58 17.19
CA ASN A 877 30.56 15.44 17.83
C ASN A 877 30.65 15.20 19.34
N LYS A 878 29.54 14.94 20.04
CA LYS A 878 29.57 14.59 21.48
C LYS A 878 30.19 13.22 21.74
N CYS A 879 29.90 12.22 20.91
CA CYS A 879 30.54 10.91 20.97
C CYS A 879 32.04 11.04 20.74
N LEU A 880 32.48 11.90 19.80
CA LEU A 880 33.89 12.19 19.57
C LEU A 880 34.55 12.97 20.71
N GLN A 881 33.95 14.05 21.19
CA GLN A 881 34.45 14.81 22.34
C GLN A 881 34.57 13.92 23.58
N TYR A 882 33.68 12.95 23.73
CA TYR A 882 33.77 11.95 24.78
C TYR A 882 34.99 11.03 24.62
N LEU A 883 35.27 10.58 23.41
CA LEU A 883 36.48 9.81 23.07
C LEU A 883 37.77 10.65 23.21
N GLU A 884 37.70 11.97 23.00
CA GLU A 884 38.85 12.89 23.10
C GLU A 884 39.18 13.32 24.54
N ASN A 885 38.17 13.63 25.36
CA ASN A 885 38.36 14.18 26.70
C ASN A 885 38.92 13.19 27.72
N LYS A 886 38.83 11.89 27.46
CA LYS A 886 39.50 10.87 28.26
C LYS A 886 40.73 10.38 27.50
N ASN A 887 41.92 10.78 27.94
CA ASN A 887 43.23 10.26 27.52
C ASN A 887 43.43 8.72 27.72
N GLU A 888 42.34 7.97 27.85
CA GLU A 888 42.25 6.53 27.87
C GLU A 888 41.52 6.07 26.60
N ILE A 889 42.05 6.48 25.43
CA ILE A 889 41.89 5.63 24.25
C ILE A 889 42.66 4.35 24.59
N ASN A 890 41.97 3.39 25.19
CA ASN A 890 42.50 2.05 25.35
C ASN A 890 42.99 1.63 23.95
N PRO A 891 44.26 1.20 23.75
CA PRO A 891 44.76 0.79 22.45
C PRO A 891 44.02 -0.42 21.85
N LYS A 892 43.02 -0.96 22.56
CA LYS A 892 41.98 -1.88 22.08
C LYS A 892 40.65 -1.19 21.72
N LEU A 893 40.65 0.10 21.38
CA LEU A 893 39.54 0.64 20.58
C LEU A 893 39.64 -0.05 19.21
N ASP A 894 38.65 -0.88 18.94
CA ASP A 894 38.61 -1.84 17.85
C ASP A 894 39.02 -1.19 16.52
N GLU A 895 39.97 -1.79 15.79
CA GLU A 895 40.33 -1.33 14.43
C GLU A 895 39.07 -1.17 13.56
N LYS A 896 38.04 -1.96 13.87
CA LYS A 896 36.69 -1.90 13.31
C LYS A 896 36.00 -0.55 13.52
N LEU A 897 36.05 0.04 14.72
CA LEU A 897 35.44 1.34 15.01
C LEU A 897 36.20 2.49 14.32
N ILE A 898 37.53 2.41 14.30
CA ILE A 898 38.37 3.36 13.55
C ILE A 898 38.10 3.26 12.04
N MET A 899 37.91 2.05 11.50
CA MET A 899 37.51 1.85 10.10
C MET A 899 36.12 2.42 9.80
N HIS A 900 35.14 2.26 10.69
CA HIS A 900 33.79 2.80 10.50
C HIS A 900 33.79 4.34 10.51
N ILE A 901 34.50 4.96 11.47
CA ILE A 901 34.69 6.41 11.50
C ILE A 901 35.32 6.90 10.19
N LYS A 902 36.35 6.20 9.68
CA LYS A 902 36.99 6.52 8.39
C LYS A 902 36.06 6.35 7.19
N GLY A 903 35.27 5.27 7.16
CA GLY A 903 34.32 4.99 6.08
C GLY A 903 33.22 6.05 6.00
N PHE A 904 32.66 6.42 7.15
CA PHE A 904 31.66 7.49 7.26
C PHE A 904 32.19 8.82 6.72
N TYR A 905 33.40 9.24 7.12
CA TYR A 905 34.00 10.49 6.64
C TYR A 905 34.35 10.49 5.16
N LYS A 906 34.81 9.35 4.62
CA LYS A 906 35.06 9.22 3.18
C LYS A 906 33.80 9.50 2.37
N SER A 907 32.63 9.06 2.86
CA SER A 907 31.33 9.31 2.20
C SER A 907 30.84 10.77 2.28
N LYS A 908 31.18 11.51 3.34
CA LYS A 908 30.82 12.96 3.47
C LYS A 908 31.80 13.89 2.73
N LEU A 909 33.08 13.54 2.65
CA LEU A 909 34.09 14.32 1.91
C LEU A 909 33.82 14.40 0.40
N GLU A 910 33.05 13.46 -0.17
CA GLU A 910 32.64 13.48 -1.57
C GLU A 910 31.54 14.54 -1.89
N ASN A 911 31.06 15.31 -0.89
CA ASN A 911 29.99 16.31 -1.06
C ASN A 911 30.35 17.80 -0.79
N GLU A 912 31.63 18.18 -0.54
CA GLU A 912 32.14 19.56 -0.30
C GLU A 912 31.53 20.32 0.93
N GLN A 913 32.17 21.07 1.84
CA GLN A 913 33.52 21.57 2.16
C GLN A 913 33.58 21.64 3.71
N GLU A 914 34.62 21.12 4.39
CA GLU A 914 34.85 21.48 5.80
C GLU A 914 36.31 21.24 6.25
N ASN A 915 37.04 22.32 6.54
CA ASN A 915 38.43 22.29 7.01
C ASN A 915 38.58 21.66 8.42
N HIS A 916 37.51 21.61 9.20
CA HIS A 916 37.51 21.07 10.57
C HIS A 916 37.76 19.54 10.62
N LEU A 917 37.44 18.84 9.52
CA LEU A 917 37.60 17.39 9.36
C LEU A 917 39.06 16.95 9.17
N LEU A 918 39.88 17.83 8.59
CA LEU A 918 41.29 17.57 8.31
C LEU A 918 42.14 17.62 9.59
N ASP A 919 41.78 18.48 10.54
CA ASP A 919 42.50 18.63 11.80
C ASP A 919 42.22 17.49 12.78
N MET A 920 41.02 16.91 12.74
CA MET A 920 40.70 15.67 13.47
C MET A 920 41.47 14.45 12.94
N PHE A 921 41.62 14.31 11.61
CA PHE A 921 42.44 13.24 11.02
C PHE A 921 43.90 13.31 11.51
N LYS A 922 44.44 14.53 11.66
CA LYS A 922 45.78 14.74 12.23
C LYS A 922 45.84 14.36 13.71
N ILE A 923 44.79 14.58 14.51
CA ILE A 923 44.75 14.17 15.92
C ILE A 923 44.76 12.64 16.05
N ILE A 924 43.97 11.94 15.23
CA ILE A 924 43.91 10.47 15.21
C ILE A 924 45.25 9.85 14.75
N GLU A 925 45.89 10.41 13.71
CA GLU A 925 47.23 9.98 13.30
C GLU A 925 48.30 10.30 14.36
N PHE A 926 48.21 11.47 15.00
CA PHE A 926 49.13 11.88 16.06
C PHE A 926 49.07 10.94 17.27
N GLN A 927 47.87 10.51 17.68
CA GLN A 927 47.70 9.55 18.77
C GLN A 927 48.24 8.15 18.39
N LYS A 928 48.04 7.70 17.14
CA LYS A 928 48.58 6.42 16.64
C LYS A 928 50.11 6.39 16.60
N ASN A 929 50.75 7.53 16.37
CA ASN A 929 52.20 7.68 16.41
C ASN A 929 52.76 7.82 17.84
N LYS A 930 51.89 8.08 18.83
CA LYS A 930 52.26 8.16 20.25
C LYS A 930 52.13 6.81 20.97
N SER A 931 51.32 5.89 20.43
CA SER A 931 51.14 4.51 20.95
C SER A 931 52.04 3.47 20.28
N LYS A 932 52.74 3.84 19.20
CA LYS A 932 53.88 3.11 18.64
C LYS A 932 55.16 3.64 19.29
#